data_AF-A0A5C6K6F5-F1
#
_entry.id   AF-A0A5C6K6F5-F1
#
_cell.length_a   1.000
_cell.length_b   1.000
_cell.length_c   1.000
_cell.angle_alpha   90.00
_cell.angle_beta   90.00
_cell.angle_gamma   90.00
#
_symmetry.space_group_name_H-M   'P 1'
#
loop_
_entity.id
_entity.type
_entity.pdbx_description
1 polymer ?
#
loop_
_entity_poly.entity_id
_entity_poly.type
_entity_poly.pdbx_seq_one_letter_code
_entity_poly.pdbx_strand_id
1 'polypeptide(L)'
;DKSTAETFGFSDGDESWEFSNNTSDRCLFKSADFSGTDWMNDFESRYPDDDAINAEYEAGTRKPEKLMAVTSWVVSTKDNLEKFKNEVRNHFNLDNLIAYYLITELFGMVDQRAKNMFLTYFHEEGKWIFIFYDNDTCFGLNNEGLIAFGYNIEYHDKIGTLNVWNGESSVLWNNLEKCFPAEIEAMYKDIRTRGLLSYDLIMSVLNGEQSDKWCEAIYNADGRFKYIDPLIEEGNGSYLYAAQGSRIENRKWWTYNRFLYIDSKYTAGSFLSDFATLRLYTPREWTGVSPSANMTIIPYADQYTRVKYGSYMVGQRTYKDVPVLIEAPDIVFNDTETIIYGASRVKSLGDMSGLYAGTIDVSKATRLSELLIGSGVSGYQNTNLTVLSIGTNNMLRKLDIRNCPNLRQAVDISGCENMEEVYAQGTSITSVVLPAAGILSKLYLPATLTGLTLRNQSKLTDAYFDIAGVTKLTTIVCEDTGINVLYLVERCLGMKNPVLNRVRLININANANNLNDVYKLIKVGGIDENGNNLTKAVVTGKLHVITATEDKLAKCRDAFPELVITYTNLLPPTITTFVFRSSQSKSITNGVFDCDFEFEKVNEYTYKVTADDDSVIDFNFKCDNHQDFSDSYLVAGTRTQTYTITYIPLRTIRVKVYGQNVYPSGASVIIGDKRYVTDTNGYVYIRGREAVSGTVEATGYSPNTFSFSAITNDTTNTVEVYAAVSVKFVVVDKFDTSSYIEGATVVCGEKSGTTNRYGECTLLLSKGTLDYSVTDPDYYEYKGQVTVGTSAMTVNVQMNLNPERIKPEENGNIQMMLTGTSCSISVSSPITNYVIDWGDGTEENASGTGTKSYSHTYGNSGFHQMEVRNCRDITSCMGYSSNLIAYWSIGDSKVSNITFSGCSKLIYFGKDVFKNDTDRTDASLLLSGCSSLISVDLTPLASWVKVADARALLSGCSSLISVDLTPLSGWVNVTYALTLLSGCSSLTSVDLTPLASWVKVADCDSLLSGCSSLTSVDLTPLASWVKVRDARALLQNCSSLTSVDLTPLSGWVNVTYALSLLSGCSSLTSVDLTPLASWVKAVDCDRLLSGCSSLTSVDLTPLAYWTEMRSNSYLIYSCPRLVFVSVLSSTPFTLLYGALTNGNNCPIYVPDDAVDTYKTATNWSAYASRIKPISEKTES
;
A
#
# COMPACT_ATOMS: atom_id res chain seq x y z
N ASP A 1 13.24 49.18 24.82
CA ASP A 1 12.70 50.38 25.48
C ASP A 1 11.21 50.46 25.11
N LYS A 2 10.34 50.79 26.06
CA LYS A 2 8.87 50.61 25.96
C LYS A 2 8.15 51.77 25.26
N SER A 3 8.86 52.87 24.99
CA SER A 3 8.32 54.09 24.40
C SER A 3 9.07 54.59 23.15
N THR A 4 10.03 53.82 22.63
CA THR A 4 10.81 54.27 21.47
C THR A 4 9.99 54.24 20.19
N ALA A 5 9.77 55.42 19.60
CA ALA A 5 9.21 55.58 18.26
C ALA A 5 9.93 54.73 17.21
N GLU A 6 11.24 54.50 17.36
CA GLU A 6 12.04 53.66 16.46
C GLU A 6 11.62 52.18 16.44
N THR A 7 11.08 51.65 17.54
CA THR A 7 10.70 50.23 17.64
C THR A 7 9.33 49.96 17.00
N PHE A 8 8.39 50.89 17.17
CA PHE A 8 7.00 50.73 16.70
C PHE A 8 6.66 51.57 15.47
N GLY A 9 7.58 52.41 15.00
CA GLY A 9 7.39 53.28 13.85
C GLY A 9 6.42 54.44 14.11
N PHE A 10 6.28 54.88 15.36
CA PHE A 10 5.34 55.95 15.71
C PHE A 10 5.73 57.29 15.11
N SER A 11 4.70 58.10 14.83
CA SER A 11 4.79 59.41 14.18
C SER A 11 3.83 60.41 14.83
N ASP A 12 4.01 61.70 14.56
CA ASP A 12 3.16 62.76 15.12
C ASP A 12 1.69 62.53 14.77
N GLY A 13 0.84 62.39 15.79
CA GLY A 13 -0.60 62.12 15.64
C GLY A 13 -1.03 60.70 16.01
N ASP A 14 -0.08 59.77 16.11
CA ASP A 14 -0.31 58.43 16.64
C ASP A 14 -0.55 58.46 18.16
N GLU A 15 -1.23 57.44 18.68
CA GLU A 15 -1.45 57.28 20.12
C GLU A 15 -1.30 55.79 20.51
N SER A 16 -0.66 55.50 21.63
CA SER A 16 -0.56 54.13 22.15
C SER A 16 -0.79 54.09 23.65
N TRP A 17 -1.69 53.21 24.09
CA TRP A 17 -2.18 53.15 25.46
C TRP A 17 -2.01 51.73 26.03
N GLU A 18 -1.28 51.61 27.15
CA GLU A 18 -1.16 50.35 27.90
C GLU A 18 -2.35 50.15 28.85
N PHE A 19 -2.96 48.98 28.80
CA PHE A 19 -3.99 48.57 29.76
C PHE A 19 -3.34 48.07 31.04
N SER A 20 -3.59 48.76 32.15
CA SER A 20 -2.93 48.54 33.45
C SER A 20 -3.81 47.85 34.50
N ASN A 21 -5.12 47.73 34.26
CA ASN A 21 -6.09 47.23 35.24
C ASN A 21 -7.11 46.25 34.64
N ASN A 22 -6.93 44.96 34.90
CA ASN A 22 -7.82 43.90 34.42
C ASN A 22 -9.19 43.83 35.12
N THR A 23 -9.43 44.64 36.18
CA THR A 23 -10.71 44.68 36.90
C THR A 23 -11.58 45.90 36.58
N SER A 24 -11.02 46.89 35.87
CA SER A 24 -11.75 48.12 35.57
C SER A 24 -12.80 47.94 34.48
N ASP A 25 -13.98 48.52 34.71
CA ASP A 25 -15.05 48.58 33.71
C ASP A 25 -14.63 49.31 32.43
N ARG A 26 -13.65 50.23 32.47
CA ARG A 26 -13.13 50.89 31.25
C ARG A 26 -12.27 49.95 30.41
N CYS A 27 -11.35 49.21 31.05
CA CYS A 27 -10.52 48.21 30.36
C CYS A 27 -11.34 47.05 29.77
N LEU A 28 -12.51 46.78 30.34
CA LEU A 28 -13.49 45.82 29.83
C LEU A 28 -14.52 46.45 28.87
N PHE A 29 -14.36 47.72 28.50
CA PHE A 29 -15.27 48.47 27.63
C PHE A 29 -16.74 48.45 28.07
N LYS A 30 -16.98 48.42 29.39
CA LYS A 30 -18.31 48.52 30.01
C LYS A 30 -18.66 49.96 30.39
N SER A 31 -17.65 50.81 30.58
CA SER A 31 -17.78 52.23 30.87
C SER A 31 -16.88 53.06 29.95
N ALA A 32 -17.34 54.26 29.59
CA ALA A 32 -16.58 55.27 28.87
C ALA A 32 -16.48 56.57 29.69
N ASP A 33 -16.46 56.45 31.03
CA ASP A 33 -16.37 57.60 31.93
C ASP A 33 -14.92 58.10 32.09
N PHE A 34 -14.62 59.23 31.45
CA PHE A 34 -13.36 59.98 31.57
C PHE A 34 -13.60 61.39 32.17
N SER A 35 -14.59 61.51 33.06
CA SER A 35 -14.96 62.80 33.67
C SER A 35 -13.93 63.30 34.68
N GLY A 36 -13.25 62.39 35.40
CA GLY A 36 -12.13 62.66 36.32
C GLY A 36 -10.77 62.14 35.81
N THR A 37 -9.82 61.91 36.72
CA THR A 37 -8.46 61.42 36.41
C THR A 37 -8.25 59.93 36.71
N ASP A 38 -9.23 59.24 37.30
CA ASP A 38 -9.12 57.80 37.67
C ASP A 38 -8.86 56.86 36.48
N TRP A 39 -9.16 57.29 35.24
CA TRP A 39 -8.85 56.53 34.03
C TRP A 39 -7.34 56.32 33.84
N MET A 40 -6.50 57.14 34.47
CA MET A 40 -5.04 56.97 34.46
C MET A 40 -4.57 55.74 35.25
N ASN A 41 -5.41 55.17 36.12
CA ASN A 41 -5.13 53.86 36.74
C ASN A 41 -5.40 52.69 35.78
N ASP A 42 -6.12 52.95 34.69
CA ASP A 42 -6.56 51.94 33.73
C ASP A 42 -5.71 51.98 32.45
N PHE A 43 -5.29 53.17 32.04
CA PHE A 43 -4.52 53.41 30.83
C PHE A 43 -3.26 54.24 31.11
N GLU A 44 -2.11 53.76 30.67
CA GLU A 44 -0.84 54.49 30.70
C GLU A 44 -0.45 54.88 29.26
N SER A 45 -0.08 56.15 29.04
CA SER A 45 0.38 56.61 27.72
C SER A 45 1.75 56.01 27.41
N ARG A 46 1.84 55.24 26.31
CA ARG A 46 3.11 54.73 25.76
C ARG A 46 3.58 55.53 24.56
N TYR A 47 2.66 56.22 23.89
CA TYR A 47 3.00 57.22 22.89
C TYR A 47 1.89 58.29 22.76
N PRO A 48 2.23 59.59 22.84
CA PRO A 48 3.54 60.11 23.22
C PRO A 48 3.85 59.80 24.70
N ASP A 49 5.06 59.33 24.96
CA ASP A 49 5.61 59.19 26.32
C ASP A 49 6.36 60.49 26.66
N ASP A 50 5.60 61.50 27.10
CA ASP A 50 6.11 62.86 27.35
C ASP A 50 5.65 63.36 28.73
N ASP A 51 6.62 63.73 29.57
CA ASP A 51 6.37 64.16 30.96
C ASP A 51 5.44 65.37 31.07
N ALA A 52 5.49 66.31 30.12
CA ALA A 52 4.62 67.48 30.14
C ALA A 52 3.18 67.11 29.76
N ILE A 53 3.01 66.26 28.74
CA ILE A 53 1.69 65.73 28.36
C ILE A 53 1.09 64.88 29.50
N ASN A 54 1.90 64.04 30.13
CA ASN A 54 1.49 63.22 31.26
C ASN A 54 1.05 64.09 32.45
N ALA A 55 1.80 65.15 32.78
CA ALA A 55 1.40 66.10 33.82
C ALA A 55 0.08 66.83 33.50
N GLU A 56 -0.21 67.12 32.23
CA GLU A 56 -1.50 67.70 31.82
C GLU A 56 -2.69 66.73 32.01
N TYR A 57 -2.46 65.42 31.79
CA TYR A 57 -3.44 64.37 32.09
C TYR A 57 -3.66 64.22 33.60
N GLU A 58 -2.59 64.20 34.40
CA GLU A 58 -2.67 64.11 35.87
C GLU A 58 -3.39 65.32 36.49
N ALA A 59 -3.19 66.51 35.92
CA ALA A 59 -3.89 67.72 36.32
C ALA A 59 -5.36 67.79 35.84
N GLY A 60 -5.80 66.84 35.00
CA GLY A 60 -7.14 66.83 34.39
C GLY A 60 -7.38 67.94 33.35
N THR A 61 -6.31 68.63 32.92
CA THR A 61 -6.37 69.73 31.95
C THR A 61 -6.36 69.25 30.50
N ARG A 62 -5.93 68.01 30.25
CA ARG A 62 -5.98 67.33 28.95
C ARG A 62 -6.80 66.04 29.07
N LYS A 63 -7.46 65.64 27.98
CA LYS A 63 -8.21 64.37 27.90
C LYS A 63 -7.78 63.53 26.69
N PRO A 64 -7.81 62.20 26.77
CA PRO A 64 -7.38 61.33 25.67
C PRO A 64 -8.51 61.16 24.65
N GLU A 65 -8.74 62.19 23.82
CA GLU A 65 -9.96 62.32 22.99
C GLU A 65 -10.21 61.11 22.07
N LYS A 66 -9.19 60.56 21.42
CA LYS A 66 -9.37 59.40 20.52
C LYS A 66 -9.68 58.13 21.30
N LEU A 67 -8.98 57.87 22.40
CA LEU A 67 -9.24 56.74 23.30
C LEU A 67 -10.66 56.81 23.88
N MET A 68 -11.09 58.00 24.30
CA MET A 68 -12.45 58.27 24.77
C MET A 68 -13.49 57.95 23.70
N ALA A 69 -13.26 58.40 22.47
CA ALA A 69 -14.18 58.19 21.36
C ALA A 69 -14.33 56.70 21.01
N VAL A 70 -13.22 55.96 20.92
CA VAL A 70 -13.29 54.51 20.61
C VAL A 70 -13.92 53.73 21.77
N THR A 71 -13.61 54.07 23.02
CA THR A 71 -14.23 53.42 24.19
C THR A 71 -15.73 53.69 24.24
N SER A 72 -16.14 54.94 24.00
CA SER A 72 -17.56 55.33 23.94
C SER A 72 -18.31 54.59 22.84
N TRP A 73 -17.67 54.43 21.68
CA TRP A 73 -18.22 53.65 20.58
C TRP A 73 -18.42 52.20 20.99
N VAL A 74 -17.41 51.51 21.52
CA VAL A 74 -17.54 50.10 21.96
C VAL A 74 -18.64 49.95 23.01
N VAL A 75 -18.67 50.80 24.04
CA VAL A 75 -19.71 50.76 25.09
C VAL A 75 -21.11 50.91 24.49
N SER A 76 -21.27 51.76 23.49
CA SER A 76 -22.56 51.95 22.80
C SER A 76 -23.04 50.72 22.01
N THR A 77 -22.20 49.70 21.84
CA THR A 77 -22.52 48.44 21.15
C THR A 77 -22.85 47.27 22.07
N LYS A 78 -22.80 47.44 23.41
CA LYS A 78 -22.96 46.35 24.41
C LYS A 78 -24.19 45.46 24.19
N ASP A 79 -25.30 46.07 23.78
CA ASP A 79 -26.56 45.38 23.50
C ASP A 79 -27.02 45.58 22.03
N ASN A 80 -26.08 45.93 21.14
CA ASN A 80 -26.35 46.20 19.74
C ASN A 80 -25.26 45.60 18.82
N LEU A 81 -25.35 44.29 18.60
CA LEU A 81 -24.44 43.53 17.75
C LEU A 81 -24.49 43.98 16.27
N GLU A 82 -25.64 44.45 15.79
CA GLU A 82 -25.78 44.96 14.43
C GLU A 82 -24.93 46.22 14.22
N LYS A 83 -24.98 47.16 15.19
CA LYS A 83 -24.14 48.34 15.19
C LYS A 83 -22.65 47.97 15.20
N PHE A 84 -22.24 47.05 16.08
CA PHE A 84 -20.86 46.58 16.13
C PHE A 84 -20.42 46.01 14.78
N LYS A 85 -21.21 45.09 14.21
CA LYS A 85 -20.91 44.41 12.95
C LYS A 85 -20.74 45.39 11.77
N ASN A 86 -21.57 46.43 11.73
CA ASN A 86 -21.57 47.43 10.65
C ASN A 86 -20.46 48.49 10.82
N GLU A 87 -20.12 48.86 12.05
CA GLU A 87 -19.24 50.00 12.31
C GLU A 87 -17.81 49.61 12.72
N VAL A 88 -17.53 48.37 13.12
CA VAL A 88 -16.19 48.01 13.67
C VAL A 88 -15.04 48.34 12.73
N ARG A 89 -15.22 48.17 11.41
CA ARG A 89 -14.21 48.49 10.40
C ARG A 89 -13.97 50.00 10.26
N ASN A 90 -14.84 50.84 10.79
CA ASN A 90 -14.64 52.29 10.87
C ASN A 90 -13.67 52.67 11.98
N HIS A 91 -13.54 51.84 13.02
CA HIS A 91 -12.76 52.13 14.23
C HIS A 91 -11.50 51.26 14.37
N PHE A 92 -11.59 49.98 14.05
CA PHE A 92 -10.50 49.00 14.22
C PHE A 92 -10.07 48.41 12.88
N ASN A 93 -8.79 48.01 12.80
CA ASN A 93 -8.37 47.04 11.80
C ASN A 93 -8.91 45.67 12.22
N LEU A 94 -9.96 45.20 11.53
CA LEU A 94 -10.65 43.97 11.92
C LEU A 94 -9.75 42.73 11.82
N ASP A 95 -8.85 42.69 10.84
CA ASP A 95 -7.97 41.53 10.65
C ASP A 95 -6.97 41.43 11.81
N ASN A 96 -6.37 42.56 12.23
CA ASN A 96 -5.54 42.60 13.43
C ASN A 96 -6.35 42.20 14.68
N LEU A 97 -7.58 42.69 14.82
CA LEU A 97 -8.43 42.40 15.97
C LEU A 97 -8.77 40.90 16.08
N ILE A 98 -9.08 40.25 14.94
CA ILE A 98 -9.31 38.80 14.85
C ILE A 98 -8.00 38.03 15.12
N ALA A 99 -6.88 38.46 14.56
CA ALA A 99 -5.59 37.82 14.80
C ALA A 99 -5.19 37.88 16.27
N TYR A 100 -5.38 39.03 16.93
CA TYR A 100 -5.14 39.20 18.36
C TYR A 100 -6.03 38.25 19.20
N TYR A 101 -7.31 38.17 18.85
CA TYR A 101 -8.24 37.22 19.46
C TYR A 101 -7.74 35.77 19.32
N LEU A 102 -7.42 35.33 18.11
CA LEU A 102 -6.98 33.96 17.85
C LEU A 102 -5.67 33.60 18.56
N ILE A 103 -4.68 34.50 18.57
CA ILE A 103 -3.38 34.23 19.20
C ILE A 103 -3.51 34.18 20.73
N THR A 104 -4.26 35.11 21.33
CA THR A 104 -4.52 35.10 22.79
C THR A 104 -5.31 33.87 23.22
N GLU A 105 -6.18 33.34 22.36
CA GLU A 105 -6.84 32.06 22.58
C GLU A 105 -5.86 30.91 22.44
N LEU A 106 -5.15 30.81 21.31
CA LEU A 106 -4.26 29.70 21.00
C LEU A 106 -3.22 29.49 22.11
N PHE A 107 -2.59 30.54 22.62
CA PHE A 107 -1.57 30.41 23.66
C PHE A 107 -2.10 30.47 25.11
N GLY A 108 -3.42 30.56 25.29
CA GLY A 108 -4.02 30.64 26.62
C GLY A 108 -3.53 31.86 27.39
N MET A 109 -3.49 33.03 26.74
CA MET A 109 -3.05 34.29 27.34
C MET A 109 -4.19 34.89 28.16
N VAL A 110 -4.36 34.42 29.39
CA VAL A 110 -5.57 34.63 30.22
C VAL A 110 -5.71 36.03 30.82
N ASP A 111 -4.60 36.75 31.00
CA ASP A 111 -4.61 38.14 31.50
C ASP A 111 -4.76 39.17 30.37
N GLN A 112 -4.51 38.74 29.13
CA GLN A 112 -4.80 39.51 27.93
C GLN A 112 -6.31 39.73 27.78
N ARG A 113 -6.68 40.66 26.88
CA ARG A 113 -8.08 41.09 26.62
C ARG A 113 -8.69 41.95 27.72
N ALA A 114 -7.95 42.24 28.79
CA ALA A 114 -8.29 43.21 29.84
C ALA A 114 -7.08 44.01 30.36
N LYS A 115 -5.90 43.39 30.38
CA LYS A 115 -4.63 44.02 30.77
C LYS A 115 -3.51 43.49 29.88
N ASN A 116 -2.29 44.02 30.03
CA ASN A 116 -1.08 43.57 29.35
C ASN A 116 -1.15 43.70 27.82
N MET A 117 -1.91 44.68 27.34
CA MET A 117 -2.08 44.96 25.92
C MET A 117 -1.92 46.43 25.62
N PHE A 118 -1.37 46.73 24.46
CA PHE A 118 -1.35 48.10 23.94
C PHE A 118 -2.47 48.27 22.93
N LEU A 119 -3.28 49.30 23.12
CA LEU A 119 -4.25 49.77 22.14
C LEU A 119 -3.65 50.97 21.42
N THR A 120 -3.37 50.79 20.13
CA THR A 120 -2.57 51.74 19.34
C THR A 120 -3.38 52.26 18.16
N TYR A 121 -3.37 53.58 17.97
CA TYR A 121 -3.96 54.29 16.85
C TYR A 121 -2.86 54.83 15.95
N PHE A 122 -2.84 54.38 14.70
CA PHE A 122 -1.99 54.96 13.66
C PHE A 122 -2.81 55.98 12.87
N HIS A 123 -2.38 57.24 12.89
CA HIS A 123 -3.11 58.35 12.29
C HIS A 123 -3.20 58.27 10.77
N GLU A 124 -2.18 57.70 10.11
CA GLU A 124 -2.18 57.47 8.67
C GLU A 124 -3.26 56.45 8.25
N GLU A 125 -3.48 55.40 9.06
CA GLU A 125 -4.49 54.37 8.81
C GLU A 125 -5.88 54.77 9.31
N GLY A 126 -5.94 55.64 10.32
CA GLY A 126 -7.18 56.06 10.97
C GLY A 126 -7.89 54.94 11.73
N LYS A 127 -7.18 53.87 12.12
CA LYS A 127 -7.72 52.68 12.80
C LYS A 127 -6.93 52.34 14.06
N TRP A 128 -7.63 51.70 14.99
CA TRP A 128 -7.05 51.09 16.18
C TRP A 128 -6.61 49.65 15.93
N ILE A 129 -5.47 49.27 16.51
CA ILE A 129 -4.93 47.91 16.53
C ILE A 129 -4.49 47.53 17.95
N PHE A 130 -4.41 46.23 18.21
CA PHE A 130 -3.80 45.70 19.43
C PHE A 130 -2.38 45.18 19.17
N ILE A 131 -1.48 45.48 20.11
CA ILE A 131 -0.10 45.00 20.11
C ILE A 131 0.12 44.22 21.42
N PHE A 132 0.79 43.07 21.31
CA PHE A 132 1.09 42.21 22.45
C PHE A 132 2.12 42.84 23.37
N TYR A 133 1.88 42.72 24.67
CA TYR A 133 2.78 43.18 25.72
C TYR A 133 2.72 42.21 26.90
N ASP A 134 3.78 42.15 27.70
CA ASP A 134 3.82 41.38 28.96
C ASP A 134 3.14 39.98 28.90
N ASN A 135 3.65 39.14 27.98
CA ASN A 135 3.06 37.84 27.63
C ASN A 135 3.54 36.67 28.52
N ASP A 136 3.88 36.92 29.77
CA ASP A 136 4.41 35.90 30.68
C ASP A 136 3.32 34.94 31.22
N THR A 137 2.06 35.39 31.27
CA THR A 137 0.88 34.58 31.67
C THR A 137 0.26 33.80 30.50
N CYS A 138 0.99 32.82 29.98
CA CYS A 138 0.56 31.95 28.88
C CYS A 138 0.92 30.47 29.11
N PHE A 139 0.53 29.59 28.19
CA PHE A 139 0.83 28.15 28.23
C PHE A 139 0.36 27.44 29.51
N GLY A 140 -0.82 27.81 30.00
CA GLY A 140 -1.44 27.19 31.18
C GLY A 140 -1.13 27.88 32.51
N LEU A 141 -0.42 29.01 32.49
CA LEU A 141 -0.22 29.86 33.66
C LEU A 141 -1.44 30.74 33.96
N ASN A 142 -1.74 30.95 35.25
CA ASN A 142 -2.59 32.04 35.70
C ASN A 142 -1.78 33.35 35.91
N ASN A 143 -2.48 34.41 36.31
CA ASN A 143 -1.93 35.73 36.58
C ASN A 143 -1.00 35.81 37.81
N GLU A 144 -0.89 34.74 38.59
CA GLU A 144 0.07 34.64 39.69
C GLU A 144 1.37 33.95 39.24
N GLY A 145 1.39 33.34 38.05
CA GLY A 145 2.51 32.53 37.56
C GLY A 145 2.43 31.05 37.98
N LEU A 146 1.28 30.59 38.49
CA LEU A 146 1.03 29.19 38.82
C LEU A 146 0.56 28.42 37.58
N ILE A 147 1.05 27.18 37.39
CA ILE A 147 0.51 26.24 36.39
C ILE A 147 -0.88 25.80 36.86
N ALA A 148 -1.92 26.52 36.42
CA ALA A 148 -3.28 26.38 36.93
C ALA A 148 -4.26 25.85 35.87
N PHE A 149 -3.92 25.95 34.59
CA PHE A 149 -4.88 25.70 33.50
C PHE A 149 -4.44 24.59 32.55
N GLY A 150 -5.40 23.70 32.23
CA GLY A 150 -5.23 22.70 31.17
C GLY A 150 -5.18 23.33 29.77
N TYR A 151 -4.75 22.55 28.77
CA TYR A 151 -4.70 23.00 27.37
C TYR A 151 -6.09 23.17 26.74
N ASN A 152 -7.15 22.74 27.42
CA ASN A 152 -8.52 22.74 26.92
C ASN A 152 -9.31 24.00 27.30
N ILE A 153 -8.72 24.98 27.99
CA ILE A 153 -9.43 26.19 28.44
C ILE A 153 -9.95 27.06 27.28
N GLU A 154 -11.10 27.69 27.47
CA GLU A 154 -11.71 28.64 26.53
C GLU A 154 -12.19 29.92 27.22
N TYR A 155 -12.43 30.95 26.42
CA TYR A 155 -12.65 32.33 26.88
C TYR A 155 -13.75 32.47 27.95
N HIS A 156 -14.82 31.68 27.84
CA HIS A 156 -15.97 31.69 28.75
C HIS A 156 -15.91 30.66 29.88
N ASP A 157 -14.82 29.90 30.01
CA ASP A 157 -14.69 28.90 31.06
C ASP A 157 -14.57 29.54 32.44
N LYS A 158 -15.01 28.80 33.47
CA LYS A 158 -14.90 29.17 34.88
C LYS A 158 -14.29 28.04 35.69
N ILE A 159 -13.48 28.42 36.68
CA ILE A 159 -12.99 27.51 37.73
C ILE A 159 -13.54 28.00 39.06
N GLY A 160 -14.43 27.20 39.66
CA GLY A 160 -15.24 27.65 40.79
C GLY A 160 -16.12 28.83 40.39
N THR A 161 -15.92 29.99 41.02
CA THR A 161 -16.66 31.23 40.71
C THR A 161 -15.86 32.20 39.84
N LEU A 162 -14.60 31.90 39.52
CA LEU A 162 -13.70 32.80 38.80
C LEU A 162 -13.69 32.46 37.30
N ASN A 163 -13.67 33.50 36.48
CA ASN A 163 -13.48 33.36 35.04
C ASN A 163 -12.03 32.98 34.74
N VAL A 164 -11.80 32.12 33.76
CA VAL A 164 -10.43 31.76 33.33
C VAL A 164 -9.73 32.96 32.70
N TRP A 165 -10.42 33.71 31.83
CA TRP A 165 -9.92 34.99 31.30
C TRP A 165 -10.39 36.16 32.15
N ASN A 166 -9.48 37.04 32.55
CA ASN A 166 -9.85 38.28 33.23
C ASN A 166 -10.69 39.20 32.32
N GLY A 167 -10.47 39.11 31.01
CA GLY A 167 -11.23 39.81 29.99
C GLY A 167 -12.61 39.26 29.68
N GLU A 168 -13.06 38.13 30.24
CA GLU A 168 -14.28 37.40 29.83
C GLU A 168 -15.53 38.28 29.68
N SER A 169 -15.67 39.30 30.54
CA SER A 169 -16.82 40.21 30.54
C SER A 169 -16.66 41.46 29.66
N SER A 170 -15.62 41.52 28.83
CA SER A 170 -15.32 42.65 27.95
C SER A 170 -16.30 42.78 26.80
N VAL A 171 -16.86 43.98 26.58
CA VAL A 171 -17.84 44.22 25.52
C VAL A 171 -17.24 44.01 24.13
N LEU A 172 -16.00 44.49 23.90
CA LEU A 172 -15.34 44.40 22.59
C LEU A 172 -15.18 42.96 22.11
N TRP A 173 -14.58 42.12 22.96
CA TRP A 173 -14.24 40.74 22.59
C TRP A 173 -15.47 39.84 22.51
N ASN A 174 -16.45 40.05 23.40
CA ASN A 174 -17.75 39.36 23.31
C ASN A 174 -18.49 39.70 22.01
N ASN A 175 -18.46 40.97 21.59
CA ASN A 175 -19.10 41.38 20.34
C ASN A 175 -18.33 40.84 19.12
N LEU A 176 -17.00 40.81 19.15
CA LEU A 176 -16.17 40.22 18.10
C LEU A 176 -16.52 38.74 17.88
N GLU A 177 -16.50 37.92 18.94
CA GLU A 177 -16.79 36.49 18.85
C GLU A 177 -18.21 36.21 18.33
N LYS A 178 -19.20 36.99 18.77
CA LYS A 178 -20.61 36.83 18.34
C LYS A 178 -20.87 37.32 16.91
N CYS A 179 -20.20 38.39 16.47
CA CYS A 179 -20.47 39.00 15.16
C CYS A 179 -19.69 38.36 14.01
N PHE A 180 -18.49 37.81 14.29
CA PHE A 180 -17.52 37.35 13.29
C PHE A 180 -17.01 35.91 13.47
N PRO A 181 -17.86 34.91 13.84
CA PRO A 181 -17.39 33.54 14.06
C PRO A 181 -16.82 32.89 12.79
N ALA A 182 -17.39 33.20 11.62
CA ALA A 182 -16.93 32.66 10.34
C ALA A 182 -15.57 33.23 9.92
N GLU A 183 -15.36 34.54 10.12
CA GLU A 183 -14.09 35.20 9.82
C GLU A 183 -12.97 34.76 10.79
N ILE A 184 -13.30 34.53 12.07
CA ILE A 184 -12.37 33.96 13.05
C ILE A 184 -11.94 32.55 12.61
N GLU A 185 -12.88 31.68 12.26
CA GLU A 185 -12.58 30.33 11.78
C GLU A 185 -11.76 30.35 10.48
N ALA A 186 -12.14 31.21 9.52
CA ALA A 186 -11.44 31.34 8.24
C ALA A 186 -10.00 31.84 8.43
N MET A 187 -9.77 32.83 9.29
CA MET A 187 -8.42 33.33 9.57
C MET A 187 -7.57 32.27 10.26
N TYR A 188 -8.11 31.52 11.23
CA TYR A 188 -7.37 30.43 11.85
C TYR A 188 -6.95 29.37 10.82
N LYS A 189 -7.88 28.98 9.93
CA LYS A 189 -7.58 28.07 8.82
C LYS A 189 -6.49 28.60 7.89
N ASP A 190 -6.52 29.88 7.53
CA ASP A 190 -5.49 30.52 6.69
C ASP A 190 -4.11 30.47 7.36
N ILE A 191 -4.03 30.90 8.63
CA ILE A 191 -2.81 30.90 9.43
C ILE A 191 -2.18 29.51 9.49
N ARG A 192 -2.99 28.48 9.74
CA ARG A 192 -2.53 27.08 9.84
C ARG A 192 -2.12 26.52 8.47
N THR A 193 -2.89 26.79 7.41
CA THR A 193 -2.61 26.29 6.05
C THR A 193 -1.34 26.89 5.46
N ARG A 194 -1.08 28.17 5.72
CA ARG A 194 0.13 28.87 5.28
C ARG A 194 1.37 28.56 6.13
N GLY A 195 1.21 27.77 7.20
CA GLY A 195 2.29 27.44 8.12
C GLY A 195 2.81 28.62 8.94
N LEU A 196 2.02 29.70 9.08
CA LEU A 196 2.42 30.91 9.83
C LEU A 196 2.49 30.65 11.34
N LEU A 197 1.68 29.70 11.83
CA LEU A 197 1.80 29.13 13.17
C LEU A 197 1.77 27.61 13.02
N SER A 198 2.73 26.91 13.64
CA SER A 198 2.74 25.46 13.79
C SER A 198 3.42 25.08 15.11
N TYR A 199 3.16 23.87 15.61
CA TYR A 199 3.83 23.37 16.82
C TYR A 199 5.36 23.45 16.66
N ASP A 200 5.89 22.97 15.54
CA ASP A 200 7.34 22.93 15.29
C ASP A 200 7.94 24.33 15.22
N LEU A 201 7.29 25.28 14.54
CA LEU A 201 7.76 26.66 14.46
C LEU A 201 7.76 27.33 15.84
N ILE A 202 6.70 27.14 16.63
CA ILE A 202 6.63 27.73 17.96
C ILE A 202 7.67 27.10 18.90
N MET A 203 7.91 25.79 18.81
CA MET A 203 8.96 25.14 19.59
C MET A 203 10.36 25.59 19.16
N SER A 204 10.61 25.80 17.87
CA SER A 204 11.91 26.30 17.39
C SER A 204 12.21 27.69 17.94
N VAL A 205 11.22 28.58 17.95
CA VAL A 205 11.39 29.94 18.49
C VAL A 205 11.51 29.93 20.01
N LEU A 206 10.53 29.37 20.72
CA LEU A 206 10.48 29.46 22.19
C LEU A 206 11.59 28.69 22.88
N ASN A 207 11.92 27.49 22.40
CA ASN A 207 12.98 26.69 23.00
C ASN A 207 14.32 27.01 22.33
N GLY A 208 14.44 26.95 21.01
CA GLY A 208 15.72 27.11 20.32
C GLY A 208 16.26 28.54 20.24
N GLU A 209 15.44 29.49 19.79
CA GLU A 209 15.88 30.88 19.59
C GLU A 209 15.90 31.70 20.88
N GLN A 210 15.04 31.38 21.85
CA GLN A 210 14.89 32.12 23.11
C GLN A 210 15.42 31.36 24.33
N SER A 211 14.73 30.32 24.81
CA SER A 211 15.04 29.68 26.10
C SER A 211 16.46 29.09 26.14
N ASP A 212 16.91 28.44 25.07
CA ASP A 212 18.23 27.81 24.96
C ASP A 212 19.39 28.83 24.95
N LYS A 213 19.09 30.13 24.77
CA LYS A 213 20.11 31.20 24.90
C LYS A 213 20.43 31.53 26.35
N TRP A 214 19.61 31.09 27.31
CA TRP A 214 19.82 31.31 28.73
C TRP A 214 20.34 30.03 29.38
N CYS A 215 21.57 30.07 29.89
CA CYS A 215 22.12 28.89 30.57
C CYS A 215 21.39 28.61 31.89
N GLU A 216 21.27 27.33 32.22
CA GLU A 216 20.53 26.86 33.40
C GLU A 216 21.00 27.47 34.72
N ALA A 217 22.31 27.68 34.86
CA ALA A 217 22.89 28.30 36.05
C ALA A 217 22.34 29.72 36.31
N ILE A 218 22.05 30.51 35.26
CA ILE A 218 21.57 31.89 35.40
C ILE A 218 20.14 31.93 35.92
N TYR A 219 19.21 31.22 35.28
CA TYR A 219 17.81 31.28 35.73
C TYR A 219 17.61 30.57 37.08
N ASN A 220 18.42 29.56 37.42
CA ASN A 220 18.38 28.94 38.73
C ASN A 220 18.93 29.88 39.83
N ALA A 221 19.95 30.67 39.52
CA ALA A 221 20.45 31.70 40.45
C ALA A 221 19.43 32.81 40.67
N ASP A 222 18.79 33.30 39.60
CA ASP A 222 17.70 34.28 39.68
C ASP A 222 16.49 33.73 40.45
N GLY A 223 16.09 32.49 40.18
CA GLY A 223 15.03 31.80 40.91
C GLY A 223 15.36 31.59 42.39
N ARG A 224 16.62 31.31 42.73
CA ARG A 224 17.07 31.25 44.13
C ARG A 224 16.94 32.61 44.81
N PHE A 225 17.47 33.65 44.19
CA PHE A 225 17.40 35.02 44.71
C PHE A 225 15.96 35.51 44.90
N LYS A 226 15.07 35.25 43.94
CA LYS A 226 13.68 35.75 43.97
C LYS A 226 12.73 34.92 44.83
N TYR A 227 12.92 33.59 44.90
CA TYR A 227 11.89 32.70 45.44
C TYR A 227 12.36 31.79 46.59
N ILE A 228 13.67 31.51 46.69
CA ILE A 228 14.21 30.59 47.71
C ILE A 228 14.86 31.36 48.86
N ASP A 229 15.67 32.38 48.58
CA ASP A 229 16.36 33.17 49.60
C ASP A 229 15.37 33.93 50.51
N PRO A 230 14.26 34.53 50.01
CA PRO A 230 13.23 35.11 50.90
C PRO A 230 12.61 34.10 51.87
N LEU A 231 12.48 32.83 51.46
CA LEU A 231 12.02 31.76 52.35
C LEU A 231 13.07 31.43 53.42
N ILE A 232 14.34 31.31 53.03
CA ILE A 232 15.43 30.92 53.92
C ILE A 232 15.78 32.03 54.92
N GLU A 233 15.85 33.27 54.45
CA GLU A 233 16.36 34.42 55.20
C GLU A 233 15.26 35.15 55.97
N GLU A 234 14.06 35.24 55.40
CA GLU A 234 12.94 36.03 55.97
C GLU A 234 11.75 35.15 56.40
N GLY A 235 11.78 33.83 56.13
CA GLY A 235 10.66 32.93 56.40
C GLY A 235 9.46 33.13 55.45
N ASN A 236 9.63 33.85 54.36
CA ASN A 236 8.55 34.20 53.42
C ASN A 236 8.53 33.25 52.20
N GLY A 237 7.69 32.21 52.25
CA GLY A 237 7.52 31.23 51.16
C GLY A 237 6.43 31.57 50.14
N SER A 238 5.88 32.79 50.16
CA SER A 238 4.64 33.12 49.43
C SER A 238 4.74 32.98 47.91
N TYR A 239 5.94 32.98 47.33
CA TYR A 239 6.18 32.89 45.87
C TYR A 239 6.99 31.65 45.45
N LEU A 240 7.20 30.68 46.34
CA LEU A 240 8.02 29.50 46.05
C LEU A 240 7.48 28.70 44.84
N TYR A 241 6.16 28.72 44.62
CA TYR A 241 5.52 28.05 43.48
C TYR A 241 5.98 28.57 42.11
N ALA A 242 6.57 29.76 42.03
CA ALA A 242 7.10 30.35 40.79
C ALA A 242 8.47 29.79 40.40
N ALA A 243 9.16 29.08 41.30
CA ALA A 243 10.44 28.42 41.04
C ALA A 243 10.27 27.12 40.22
N GLN A 244 9.87 27.26 38.96
CA GLN A 244 9.44 26.14 38.08
C GLN A 244 10.52 25.68 37.07
N GLY A 245 11.74 26.23 37.15
CA GLY A 245 12.84 25.94 36.22
C GLY A 245 12.52 26.35 34.78
N SER A 246 13.07 25.62 33.80
CA SER A 246 12.94 25.96 32.37
C SER A 246 11.54 25.76 31.79
N ARG A 247 10.70 24.92 32.42
CA ARG A 247 9.35 24.51 31.95
C ARG A 247 9.30 23.91 30.54
N ILE A 248 10.43 23.44 30.00
CA ILE A 248 10.49 22.96 28.61
C ILE A 248 9.50 21.82 28.32
N GLU A 249 9.42 20.82 29.19
CA GLU A 249 8.51 19.68 29.00
C GLU A 249 7.05 20.06 29.19
N ASN A 250 6.74 20.97 30.12
CA ASN A 250 5.40 21.53 30.28
C ASN A 250 4.97 22.28 29.01
N ARG A 251 5.81 23.18 28.47
CA ARG A 251 5.52 23.90 27.22
C ARG A 251 5.30 22.95 26.05
N LYS A 252 6.16 21.93 25.89
CA LYS A 252 6.02 20.93 24.82
C LYS A 252 4.68 20.21 24.91
N TRP A 253 4.35 19.65 26.09
CA TRP A 253 3.12 18.90 26.29
C TRP A 253 1.88 19.77 26.15
N TRP A 254 1.86 20.94 26.77
CA TRP A 254 0.71 21.85 26.76
C TRP A 254 0.46 22.37 25.35
N THR A 255 1.50 22.86 24.67
CA THR A 255 1.39 23.44 23.32
C THR A 255 1.01 22.38 22.28
N TYR A 256 1.59 21.18 22.35
CA TYR A 256 1.22 20.09 21.45
C TYR A 256 -0.27 19.76 21.54
N ASN A 257 -0.79 19.58 22.76
CA ASN A 257 -2.21 19.30 22.95
C ASN A 257 -3.09 20.50 22.63
N ARG A 258 -2.64 21.73 22.90
CA ARG A 258 -3.36 22.96 22.60
C ARG A 258 -3.56 23.18 21.10
N PHE A 259 -2.53 22.97 20.29
CA PHE A 259 -2.66 23.05 18.83
C PHE A 259 -3.68 22.05 18.32
N LEU A 260 -3.61 20.79 18.75
CA LEU A 260 -4.59 19.78 18.34
C LEU A 260 -6.02 20.10 18.84
N TYR A 261 -6.13 20.65 20.05
CA TYR A 261 -7.40 21.10 20.61
C TYR A 261 -8.02 22.24 19.79
N ILE A 262 -7.27 23.29 19.49
CA ILE A 262 -7.78 24.43 18.71
C ILE A 262 -7.99 24.05 17.23
N ASP A 263 -7.10 23.23 16.66
CA ASP A 263 -7.28 22.64 15.32
C ASP A 263 -8.58 21.84 15.25
N SER A 264 -8.98 21.14 16.31
CA SER A 264 -10.27 20.43 16.38
C SER A 264 -11.47 21.38 16.46
N LYS A 265 -11.36 22.48 17.22
CA LYS A 265 -12.40 23.50 17.36
C LYS A 265 -12.75 24.11 16.01
N TYR A 266 -11.73 24.53 15.27
CA TYR A 266 -11.85 25.22 13.99
C TYR A 266 -11.73 24.29 12.77
N THR A 267 -11.55 22.98 12.95
CA THR A 267 -11.41 22.00 11.86
C THR A 267 -10.32 22.42 10.86
N ALA A 268 -9.09 22.54 11.35
CA ALA A 268 -7.95 23.09 10.62
C ALA A 268 -6.65 22.31 10.87
N GLY A 269 -5.58 22.67 10.16
CA GLY A 269 -4.23 22.20 10.46
C GLY A 269 -4.08 20.67 10.46
N SER A 270 -3.31 20.14 11.41
CA SER A 270 -2.95 18.71 11.49
C SER A 270 -4.17 17.81 11.74
N PHE A 271 -5.26 18.38 12.27
CA PHE A 271 -6.50 17.67 12.56
C PHE A 271 -7.27 17.27 11.29
N LEU A 272 -7.09 18.00 10.18
CA LEU A 272 -7.71 17.67 8.88
C LEU A 272 -7.06 16.47 8.18
N SER A 273 -5.79 16.20 8.46
CA SER A 273 -5.05 15.06 7.92
C SER A 273 -5.12 13.81 8.81
N ASP A 274 -5.58 13.97 10.06
CA ASP A 274 -5.78 12.90 11.04
C ASP A 274 -7.26 12.51 11.09
N PHE A 275 -7.67 11.54 10.30
CA PHE A 275 -9.07 11.13 10.23
C PHE A 275 -9.26 9.65 9.96
N ALA A 276 -10.44 9.16 10.30
CA ALA A 276 -10.98 7.85 9.92
C ALA A 276 -12.12 8.06 8.90
N THR A 277 -12.26 7.15 7.95
CA THR A 277 -13.28 7.22 6.88
C THR A 277 -14.19 6.01 6.90
N LEU A 278 -15.47 6.27 6.64
CA LEU A 278 -16.52 5.27 6.55
C LEU A 278 -17.42 5.55 5.35
N ARG A 279 -18.07 4.51 4.83
CA ARG A 279 -19.19 4.63 3.87
C ARG A 279 -20.46 4.09 4.52
N LEU A 280 -21.43 4.95 4.82
CA LEU A 280 -22.61 4.57 5.62
C LEU A 280 -23.84 4.28 4.75
N TYR A 281 -24.71 3.41 5.26
CA TYR A 281 -25.95 3.00 4.59
C TYR A 281 -27.13 2.93 5.58
N THR A 282 -28.32 3.28 5.13
CA THR A 282 -29.59 3.08 5.84
C THR A 282 -30.39 1.99 5.12
N PRO A 283 -30.25 0.71 5.52
CA PRO A 283 -30.95 -0.37 4.85
C PRO A 283 -32.47 -0.26 5.06
N ARG A 284 -33.23 -0.47 3.98
CA ARG A 284 -34.71 -0.45 4.00
C ARG A 284 -35.30 -1.67 4.71
N GLU A 285 -34.63 -2.81 4.58
CA GLU A 285 -34.97 -4.06 5.24
C GLU A 285 -33.83 -4.42 6.19
N TRP A 286 -34.17 -4.65 7.46
CA TRP A 286 -33.21 -5.03 8.49
C TRP A 286 -33.86 -5.98 9.49
N THR A 287 -33.03 -6.73 10.21
CA THR A 287 -33.45 -7.59 11.33
C THR A 287 -32.37 -7.52 12.40
N GLY A 288 -32.74 -7.62 13.67
CA GLY A 288 -31.80 -7.55 14.78
C GLY A 288 -31.51 -6.11 15.21
N VAL A 289 -30.48 -5.49 14.64
CA VAL A 289 -30.04 -4.13 15.00
C VAL A 289 -30.75 -3.09 14.14
N SER A 290 -31.35 -2.08 14.77
CA SER A 290 -31.99 -0.98 14.03
C SER A 290 -30.95 -0.07 13.36
N PRO A 291 -31.11 0.31 12.08
CA PRO A 291 -30.28 1.30 11.43
C PRO A 291 -30.30 2.63 12.19
N SER A 292 -29.11 3.17 12.44
CA SER A 292 -28.90 4.49 13.03
C SER A 292 -27.50 4.93 12.67
N ALA A 293 -27.35 6.14 12.15
CA ALA A 293 -26.04 6.72 11.85
C ALA A 293 -25.42 7.47 13.04
N ASN A 294 -26.10 7.51 14.18
CA ASN A 294 -25.58 8.16 15.39
C ASN A 294 -24.37 7.40 15.93
N MET A 295 -23.37 8.14 16.40
CA MET A 295 -22.15 7.54 16.97
C MET A 295 -21.95 7.99 18.41
N THR A 296 -21.63 7.03 19.29
CA THR A 296 -21.21 7.34 20.66
C THR A 296 -19.68 7.30 20.72
N ILE A 297 -19.05 8.46 20.58
CA ILE A 297 -17.59 8.57 20.51
C ILE A 297 -17.04 8.82 21.92
N ILE A 298 -15.97 8.11 22.28
CA ILE A 298 -15.20 8.36 23.50
C ILE A 298 -13.85 8.96 23.11
N PRO A 299 -13.58 10.24 23.41
CA PRO A 299 -12.28 10.85 23.15
C PRO A 299 -11.18 10.31 24.06
N TYR A 300 -9.98 10.14 23.53
CA TYR A 300 -8.76 9.83 24.30
C TYR A 300 -8.17 11.07 24.99
N ALA A 301 -8.53 12.26 24.51
CA ALA A 301 -8.09 13.54 25.03
C ALA A 301 -9.17 14.61 24.80
N ASP A 302 -9.08 15.73 25.52
CA ASP A 302 -10.01 16.85 25.31
C ASP A 302 -9.84 17.40 23.89
N GLN A 303 -10.97 17.61 23.21
CA GLN A 303 -11.04 18.08 21.82
C GLN A 303 -12.47 18.45 21.45
N TYR A 304 -12.66 19.03 20.28
CA TYR A 304 -13.95 19.01 19.58
C TYR A 304 -14.05 17.74 18.76
N THR A 305 -15.00 16.88 19.12
CA THR A 305 -15.29 15.70 18.31
C THR A 305 -16.10 16.16 17.09
N ARG A 306 -15.54 15.96 15.90
CA ARG A 306 -16.10 16.41 14.61
C ARG A 306 -16.31 15.22 13.69
N VAL A 307 -17.54 15.07 13.20
CA VAL A 307 -17.92 14.08 12.20
C VAL A 307 -18.58 14.79 11.03
N LYS A 308 -18.08 14.52 9.84
CA LYS A 308 -18.67 14.96 8.58
C LYS A 308 -19.48 13.81 7.98
N TYR A 309 -20.77 14.00 7.79
CA TYR A 309 -21.69 13.08 7.11
C TYR A 309 -22.05 13.65 5.74
N GLY A 310 -21.39 13.21 4.67
CA GLY A 310 -21.53 13.82 3.35
C GLY A 310 -21.17 15.31 3.39
N SER A 311 -22.15 16.20 3.19
CA SER A 311 -21.98 17.66 3.29
C SER A 311 -22.20 18.24 4.68
N TYR A 312 -22.73 17.46 5.63
CA TYR A 312 -23.10 17.94 6.97
C TYR A 312 -21.94 17.76 7.95
N MET A 313 -21.49 18.85 8.57
CA MET A 313 -20.52 18.79 9.67
C MET A 313 -21.24 18.86 11.01
N VAL A 314 -21.11 17.82 11.83
CA VAL A 314 -21.64 17.79 13.19
C VAL A 314 -20.48 17.68 14.17
N GLY A 315 -20.55 18.40 15.28
CA GLY A 315 -19.60 18.19 16.36
C GLY A 315 -19.78 19.16 17.51
N GLN A 316 -19.11 18.84 18.61
CA GLN A 316 -19.22 19.58 19.87
C GLN A 316 -17.92 19.46 20.67
N ARG A 317 -17.76 20.34 21.66
CA ARG A 317 -16.66 20.29 22.62
C ARG A 317 -16.81 19.05 23.49
N THR A 318 -15.73 18.29 23.67
CA THR A 318 -15.73 17.00 24.37
C THR A 318 -14.52 16.87 25.28
N TYR A 319 -14.67 16.03 26.31
CA TYR A 319 -13.66 15.82 27.33
C TYR A 319 -13.12 14.40 27.28
N LYS A 320 -11.85 14.26 27.68
CA LYS A 320 -11.17 12.98 27.76
C LYS A 320 -11.99 11.95 28.54
N ASP A 321 -12.11 10.75 27.98
CA ASP A 321 -12.78 9.58 28.57
C ASP A 321 -14.28 9.76 28.86
N VAL A 322 -14.91 10.85 28.38
CA VAL A 322 -16.36 11.09 28.51
C VAL A 322 -17.07 10.69 27.21
N PRO A 323 -17.96 9.69 27.21
CA PRO A 323 -18.74 9.32 26.04
C PRO A 323 -19.64 10.47 25.58
N VAL A 324 -19.65 10.73 24.27
CA VAL A 324 -20.48 11.77 23.66
C VAL A 324 -21.31 11.19 22.51
N LEU A 325 -22.59 11.56 22.45
CA LEU A 325 -23.44 11.25 21.30
C LEU A 325 -23.23 12.30 20.21
N ILE A 326 -22.82 11.86 19.02
CA ILE A 326 -22.84 12.66 17.80
C ILE A 326 -24.07 12.25 16.99
N GLU A 327 -25.09 13.08 17.04
CA GLU A 327 -26.34 12.87 16.30
C GLU A 327 -26.10 13.12 14.81
N ALA A 328 -26.45 12.14 13.99
CA ALA A 328 -26.35 12.25 12.54
C ALA A 328 -27.49 13.13 11.98
N PRO A 329 -27.30 13.78 10.82
CA PRO A 329 -28.38 14.47 10.14
C PRO A 329 -29.53 13.51 9.79
N ASP A 330 -30.77 14.02 9.82
CA ASP A 330 -31.97 13.25 9.47
C ASP A 330 -32.09 13.07 7.94
N ILE A 331 -31.25 12.17 7.41
CA ILE A 331 -31.16 11.81 5.99
C ILE A 331 -31.07 10.30 5.82
N VAL A 332 -31.36 9.83 4.60
CA VAL A 332 -31.08 8.44 4.21
C VAL A 332 -29.62 8.36 3.77
N PHE A 333 -28.86 7.46 4.40
CA PHE A 333 -27.48 7.20 4.04
C PHE A 333 -27.44 6.16 2.93
N ASN A 334 -26.74 6.46 1.83
CA ASN A 334 -26.50 5.54 0.73
C ASN A 334 -25.09 5.79 0.18
N ASP A 335 -24.16 4.88 0.47
CA ASP A 335 -22.72 5.04 0.17
C ASP A 335 -22.15 6.41 0.63
N THR A 336 -22.68 6.91 1.75
CA THR A 336 -22.43 8.27 2.19
C THR A 336 -21.09 8.34 2.90
N GLU A 337 -20.16 9.11 2.34
CA GLU A 337 -18.88 9.38 2.96
C GLU A 337 -19.07 9.95 4.36
N THR A 338 -18.47 9.32 5.35
CA THR A 338 -18.46 9.81 6.72
C THR A 338 -17.03 9.90 7.21
N ILE A 339 -16.60 11.09 7.62
CA ILE A 339 -15.23 11.36 8.07
C ILE A 339 -15.27 11.72 9.55
N ILE A 340 -14.44 11.07 10.35
CA ILE A 340 -14.24 11.37 11.76
C ILE A 340 -12.87 12.00 11.90
N TYR A 341 -12.82 13.29 12.21
CA TYR A 341 -11.57 14.03 12.36
C TYR A 341 -10.96 13.84 13.76
N GLY A 342 -9.64 13.93 13.85
CA GLY A 342 -8.89 13.64 15.07
C GLY A 342 -8.84 12.17 15.43
N ALA A 343 -8.82 11.28 14.43
CA ALA A 343 -8.93 9.83 14.66
C ALA A 343 -7.88 9.30 15.63
N SER A 344 -6.65 9.80 15.57
CA SER A 344 -5.57 9.43 16.50
C SER A 344 -5.88 9.74 17.97
N ARG A 345 -6.88 10.58 18.24
CA ARG A 345 -7.34 10.97 19.59
C ARG A 345 -8.69 10.38 19.95
N VAL A 346 -9.16 9.37 19.22
CA VAL A 346 -10.39 8.63 19.55
C VAL A 346 -10.02 7.34 20.30
N LYS A 347 -10.69 7.10 21.43
CA LYS A 347 -10.54 5.88 22.24
C LYS A 347 -11.57 4.82 21.85
N SER A 348 -12.80 5.21 21.56
CA SER A 348 -13.86 4.31 21.07
C SER A 348 -14.80 5.06 20.13
N LEU A 349 -15.28 4.37 19.11
CA LEU A 349 -16.34 4.84 18.20
C LEU A 349 -17.74 4.37 18.65
N GLY A 350 -17.81 3.63 19.75
CA GLY A 350 -19.04 3.00 20.23
C GLY A 350 -19.42 1.77 19.41
N ASP A 351 -20.65 1.28 19.62
CA ASP A 351 -21.24 0.23 18.78
C ASP A 351 -21.64 0.83 17.43
N MET A 352 -20.98 0.37 16.37
CA MET A 352 -21.17 0.84 15.00
C MET A 352 -22.06 -0.10 14.18
N SER A 353 -22.62 -1.16 14.76
CA SER A 353 -23.41 -2.14 14.02
C SER A 353 -24.66 -1.54 13.37
N GLY A 354 -25.24 -0.51 13.98
CA GLY A 354 -26.36 0.26 13.43
C GLY A 354 -26.00 1.16 12.24
N LEU A 355 -24.70 1.42 11.99
CA LEU A 355 -24.25 2.28 10.89
C LEU A 355 -24.31 1.57 9.52
N TYR A 356 -24.36 0.23 9.52
CA TYR A 356 -24.34 -0.62 8.30
C TYR A 356 -23.26 -0.23 7.29
N ALA A 357 -22.05 0.08 7.79
CA ALA A 357 -20.96 0.61 7.00
C ALA A 357 -20.48 -0.35 5.90
N GLY A 358 -20.13 0.19 4.73
CA GLY A 358 -19.62 -0.54 3.56
C GLY A 358 -18.11 -0.60 3.43
N THR A 359 -17.43 0.48 3.80
CA THR A 359 -15.97 0.51 3.94
C THR A 359 -15.62 1.22 5.23
N ILE A 360 -14.56 0.77 5.90
CA ILE A 360 -14.06 1.39 7.13
C ILE A 360 -12.53 1.45 7.06
N ASP A 361 -11.98 2.65 7.22
CA ASP A 361 -10.55 2.86 7.46
C ASP A 361 -10.35 3.63 8.77
N VAL A 362 -9.78 2.92 9.75
CA VAL A 362 -9.41 3.44 11.07
C VAL A 362 -7.90 3.32 11.31
N SER A 363 -7.10 3.20 10.24
CA SER A 363 -5.64 3.03 10.32
C SER A 363 -4.93 4.16 11.07
N LYS A 364 -5.47 5.38 11.03
CA LYS A 364 -4.96 6.54 11.77
C LYS A 364 -5.47 6.64 13.21
N ALA A 365 -6.43 5.80 13.62
CA ALA A 365 -7.05 5.84 14.93
C ALA A 365 -6.19 5.19 16.03
N THR A 366 -4.92 5.57 16.13
CA THR A 366 -3.85 4.90 16.92
C THR A 366 -4.10 4.71 18.43
N ARG A 367 -5.16 5.31 18.98
CA ARG A 367 -5.56 5.23 20.39
C ARG A 367 -6.86 4.45 20.60
N LEU A 368 -7.40 3.84 19.56
CA LEU A 368 -8.64 3.08 19.60
C LEU A 368 -8.46 1.82 20.47
N SER A 369 -9.33 1.62 21.46
CA SER A 369 -9.31 0.47 22.36
C SER A 369 -10.27 -0.66 21.95
N GLU A 370 -11.32 -0.32 21.20
CA GLU A 370 -12.30 -1.28 20.69
C GLU A 370 -12.84 -0.85 19.32
N LEU A 371 -13.17 -1.83 18.48
CA LEU A 371 -13.80 -1.63 17.19
C LEU A 371 -14.97 -2.60 17.02
N LEU A 372 -16.19 -2.06 17.12
CA LEU A 372 -17.44 -2.83 17.20
C LEU A 372 -18.27 -2.58 15.94
N ILE A 373 -17.99 -3.31 14.85
CA ILE A 373 -18.62 -3.10 13.53
C ILE A 373 -19.77 -4.08 13.32
N GLY A 374 -19.58 -5.32 13.71
CA GLY A 374 -20.57 -6.39 13.60
C GLY A 374 -21.41 -6.53 14.87
N SER A 375 -22.36 -7.47 14.85
CA SER A 375 -23.18 -7.77 16.01
C SER A 375 -23.60 -9.24 16.06
N GLY A 376 -23.68 -9.79 17.28
CA GLY A 376 -24.21 -11.11 17.55
C GLY A 376 -25.74 -11.15 17.75
N VAL A 377 -26.45 -10.02 17.61
CA VAL A 377 -27.91 -9.97 17.74
C VAL A 377 -28.56 -10.86 16.66
N SER A 378 -29.50 -11.70 17.07
CA SER A 378 -30.18 -12.65 16.17
C SER A 378 -30.78 -11.94 14.95
N GLY A 379 -30.41 -12.40 13.76
CA GLY A 379 -30.89 -11.86 12.47
C GLY A 379 -30.11 -10.65 11.94
N TYR A 380 -29.15 -10.09 12.69
CA TYR A 380 -28.30 -9.03 12.17
C TYR A 380 -27.39 -9.54 11.05
N GLN A 381 -27.33 -8.79 9.94
CA GLN A 381 -26.33 -8.95 8.90
C GLN A 381 -26.00 -7.59 8.28
N ASN A 382 -24.71 -7.27 8.14
CA ASN A 382 -24.25 -6.15 7.33
C ASN A 382 -23.66 -6.66 6.02
N THR A 383 -24.46 -6.61 4.95
CA THR A 383 -24.05 -7.00 3.60
C THR A 383 -23.28 -5.90 2.86
N ASN A 384 -23.15 -4.70 3.42
CA ASN A 384 -22.43 -3.61 2.75
C ASN A 384 -20.91 -3.71 2.95
N LEU A 385 -20.46 -4.20 4.12
CA LEU A 385 -19.04 -4.18 4.49
C LEU A 385 -18.20 -5.06 3.56
N THR A 386 -17.27 -4.45 2.83
CA THR A 386 -16.37 -5.13 1.88
C THR A 386 -14.89 -4.86 2.16
N VAL A 387 -14.56 -3.72 2.77
CA VAL A 387 -13.19 -3.28 3.09
C VAL A 387 -13.08 -2.86 4.55
N LEU A 388 -12.04 -3.35 5.22
CA LEU A 388 -11.71 -2.98 6.60
C LEU A 388 -10.20 -2.77 6.74
N SER A 389 -9.79 -1.54 7.01
CA SER A 389 -8.39 -1.16 7.28
C SER A 389 -8.23 -0.74 8.73
N ILE A 390 -7.45 -1.50 9.52
CA ILE A 390 -7.23 -1.26 10.96
C ILE A 390 -5.88 -0.60 11.23
N GLY A 391 -4.86 -0.87 10.41
CA GLY A 391 -3.50 -0.35 10.60
C GLY A 391 -2.80 -0.87 11.86
N THR A 392 -1.71 -0.20 12.26
CA THR A 392 -0.96 -0.52 13.48
C THR A 392 -1.61 0.14 14.70
N ASN A 393 -2.55 -0.58 15.30
CA ASN A 393 -3.37 -0.08 16.39
C ASN A 393 -2.97 -0.72 17.73
N ASN A 394 -1.90 -0.22 18.32
CA ASN A 394 -1.31 -0.81 19.53
C ASN A 394 -2.22 -0.74 20.75
N MET A 395 -3.28 0.08 20.77
CA MET A 395 -4.21 0.15 21.91
C MET A 395 -5.45 -0.74 21.75
N LEU A 396 -5.65 -1.33 20.57
CA LEU A 396 -6.86 -2.08 20.24
C LEU A 396 -6.87 -3.43 20.97
N ARG A 397 -7.89 -3.63 21.80
CA ARG A 397 -8.08 -4.85 22.61
C ARG A 397 -9.22 -5.72 22.10
N LYS A 398 -10.19 -5.14 21.39
CA LYS A 398 -11.39 -5.85 20.96
C LYS A 398 -11.78 -5.50 19.53
N LEU A 399 -12.01 -6.55 18.72
CA LEU A 399 -12.55 -6.46 17.38
C LEU A 399 -13.81 -7.32 17.25
N ASP A 400 -14.93 -6.71 16.89
CA ASP A 400 -16.17 -7.42 16.57
C ASP A 400 -16.64 -7.07 15.15
N ILE A 401 -16.57 -8.04 14.25
CA ILE A 401 -16.97 -7.95 12.83
C ILE A 401 -17.98 -9.04 12.49
N ARG A 402 -18.69 -9.58 13.48
CA ARG A 402 -19.64 -10.67 13.26
C ARG A 402 -20.75 -10.30 12.29
N ASN A 403 -21.16 -11.29 11.50
CA ASN A 403 -22.27 -11.21 10.55
C ASN A 403 -22.09 -10.11 9.48
N CYS A 404 -20.86 -9.90 9.02
CA CYS A 404 -20.55 -9.09 7.84
C CYS A 404 -20.17 -9.99 6.65
N PRO A 405 -21.14 -10.66 5.99
CA PRO A 405 -20.87 -11.76 5.05
C PRO A 405 -20.12 -11.36 3.77
N ASN A 406 -20.14 -10.08 3.38
CA ASN A 406 -19.45 -9.60 2.19
C ASN A 406 -18.01 -9.14 2.45
N LEU A 407 -17.56 -9.12 3.72
CA LEU A 407 -16.16 -8.91 4.06
C LEU A 407 -15.40 -10.20 3.75
N ARG A 408 -14.65 -10.17 2.63
CA ARG A 408 -13.88 -11.31 2.09
C ARG A 408 -12.37 -11.14 2.23
N GLN A 409 -11.92 -9.90 2.37
CA GLN A 409 -10.51 -9.54 2.54
C GLN A 409 -9.94 -10.24 3.79
N ALA A 410 -8.66 -10.65 3.72
CA ALA A 410 -7.94 -11.05 4.92
C ALA A 410 -7.90 -9.89 5.92
N VAL A 411 -8.14 -10.17 7.20
CA VAL A 411 -8.10 -9.15 8.24
C VAL A 411 -6.72 -9.18 8.88
N ASP A 412 -5.92 -8.14 8.63
CA ASP A 412 -4.61 -7.99 9.22
C ASP A 412 -4.68 -7.17 10.51
N ILE A 413 -4.36 -7.82 11.63
CA ILE A 413 -4.21 -7.21 12.96
C ILE A 413 -2.85 -7.56 13.57
N SER A 414 -1.85 -7.87 12.73
CA SER A 414 -0.50 -8.21 13.17
C SER A 414 0.16 -7.09 13.98
N GLY A 415 -0.12 -5.84 13.65
CA GLY A 415 0.31 -4.65 14.37
C GLY A 415 -0.55 -4.26 15.58
N CYS A 416 -1.49 -5.10 16.03
CA CYS A 416 -2.36 -4.84 17.19
C CYS A 416 -1.94 -5.68 18.40
N GLU A 417 -0.76 -5.42 18.95
CA GLU A 417 -0.11 -6.29 19.95
C GLU A 417 -0.91 -6.48 21.26
N ASN A 418 -1.81 -5.57 21.60
CA ASN A 418 -2.67 -5.64 22.80
C ASN A 418 -4.04 -6.31 22.55
N MET A 419 -4.23 -6.99 21.42
CA MET A 419 -5.49 -7.66 21.11
C MET A 419 -5.85 -8.75 22.14
N GLU A 420 -7.05 -8.67 22.71
CA GLU A 420 -7.58 -9.59 23.72
C GLU A 420 -8.78 -10.40 23.20
N GLU A 421 -9.62 -9.83 22.33
CA GLU A 421 -10.87 -10.42 21.85
C GLU A 421 -11.09 -10.20 20.35
N VAL A 422 -11.33 -11.26 19.58
CA VAL A 422 -11.70 -11.20 18.17
C VAL A 422 -12.96 -12.03 17.91
N TYR A 423 -13.97 -11.40 17.31
CA TYR A 423 -15.24 -12.01 16.90
C TYR A 423 -15.48 -11.82 15.41
N ALA A 424 -15.39 -12.89 14.62
CA ALA A 424 -15.45 -12.85 13.16
C ALA A 424 -16.41 -13.87 12.52
N GLN A 425 -17.26 -14.54 13.31
CA GLN A 425 -18.24 -15.48 12.74
C GLN A 425 -19.23 -14.77 11.80
N GLY A 426 -19.71 -15.47 10.76
CA GLY A 426 -20.66 -14.90 9.79
C GLY A 426 -20.03 -13.96 8.76
N THR A 427 -18.70 -13.80 8.77
CA THR A 427 -17.94 -13.15 7.69
C THR A 427 -17.51 -14.15 6.62
N SER A 428 -16.96 -13.67 5.50
CA SER A 428 -16.38 -14.50 4.44
C SER A 428 -14.85 -14.38 4.33
N ILE A 429 -14.18 -13.92 5.39
CA ILE A 429 -12.72 -13.73 5.40
C ILE A 429 -12.01 -15.08 5.30
N THR A 430 -10.83 -15.10 4.65
CA THR A 430 -10.06 -16.32 4.41
C THR A 430 -8.93 -16.54 5.41
N SER A 431 -8.53 -15.49 6.14
CA SER A 431 -7.52 -15.49 7.19
C SER A 431 -7.68 -14.27 8.13
N VAL A 432 -7.19 -14.43 9.36
CA VAL A 432 -6.92 -13.33 10.30
C VAL A 432 -5.43 -13.39 10.61
N VAL A 433 -4.68 -12.33 10.32
CA VAL A 433 -3.25 -12.24 10.63
C VAL A 433 -3.11 -11.68 12.04
N LEU A 434 -2.78 -12.55 12.99
CA LEU A 434 -2.67 -12.21 14.41
C LEU A 434 -1.26 -11.70 14.76
N PRO A 435 -1.10 -10.94 15.87
CA PRO A 435 0.21 -10.64 16.43
C PRO A 435 1.01 -11.92 16.72
N ALA A 436 2.34 -11.87 16.54
CA ALA A 436 3.23 -13.03 16.68
C ALA A 436 3.28 -13.63 18.10
N ALA A 437 2.91 -12.84 19.11
CA ALA A 437 2.66 -13.23 20.48
C ALA A 437 1.67 -12.24 21.09
N GLY A 438 0.99 -12.59 22.17
CA GLY A 438 0.07 -11.65 22.78
C GLY A 438 -0.77 -12.18 23.93
N ILE A 439 -1.78 -11.39 24.26
CA ILE A 439 -2.71 -11.62 25.37
C ILE A 439 -4.10 -12.05 24.89
N LEU A 440 -4.21 -12.54 23.65
CA LEU A 440 -5.46 -12.98 23.05
C LEU A 440 -6.11 -14.05 23.93
N SER A 441 -7.34 -13.79 24.35
CA SER A 441 -8.08 -14.65 25.29
C SER A 441 -9.38 -15.17 24.70
N LYS A 442 -9.93 -14.49 23.68
CA LYS A 442 -11.14 -14.91 22.97
C LYS A 442 -10.94 -14.80 21.46
N LEU A 443 -11.18 -15.88 20.74
CA LEU A 443 -11.01 -15.93 19.29
C LEU A 443 -12.12 -16.77 18.67
N TYR A 444 -13.02 -16.11 17.95
CA TYR A 444 -14.12 -16.77 17.27
C TYR A 444 -14.12 -16.45 15.79
N LEU A 445 -14.10 -17.49 14.96
CA LEU A 445 -13.71 -17.39 13.56
C LEU A 445 -14.76 -17.98 12.60
N PRO A 446 -14.80 -17.54 11.32
CA PRO A 446 -15.79 -17.99 10.35
C PRO A 446 -15.46 -19.37 9.77
N ALA A 447 -16.44 -19.97 9.09
CA ALA A 447 -16.30 -21.25 8.40
C ALA A 447 -15.49 -21.17 7.09
N THR A 448 -15.12 -19.97 6.64
CA THR A 448 -14.46 -19.70 5.36
C THR A 448 -12.94 -19.70 5.43
N LEU A 449 -12.36 -19.86 6.62
CA LEU A 449 -10.91 -19.88 6.83
C LEU A 449 -10.22 -20.98 6.01
N THR A 450 -9.09 -20.59 5.41
CA THR A 450 -8.23 -21.50 4.64
C THR A 450 -6.97 -21.91 5.40
N GLY A 451 -6.52 -21.08 6.35
CA GLY A 451 -5.39 -21.35 7.23
C GLY A 451 -5.59 -20.70 8.61
N LEU A 452 -5.07 -21.35 9.65
CA LEU A 452 -5.05 -20.86 11.03
C LEU A 452 -3.60 -20.82 11.52
N THR A 453 -3.16 -19.66 12.00
CA THR A 453 -1.86 -19.50 12.65
C THR A 453 -2.04 -18.90 14.04
N LEU A 454 -1.71 -19.67 15.07
CA LEU A 454 -1.71 -19.27 16.47
C LEU A 454 -0.31 -19.46 17.03
N ARG A 455 0.36 -18.38 17.42
CA ARG A 455 1.71 -18.41 17.98
C ARG A 455 1.74 -17.67 19.30
N ASN A 456 2.26 -18.31 20.35
CA ASN A 456 2.53 -17.69 21.65
C ASN A 456 1.31 -17.00 22.28
N GLN A 457 0.11 -17.57 22.10
CA GLN A 457 -1.16 -17.03 22.64
C GLN A 457 -1.54 -17.79 23.92
N SER A 458 -0.75 -17.62 24.98
CA SER A 458 -0.87 -18.40 26.22
C SER A 458 -2.18 -18.18 27.01
N LYS A 459 -2.87 -17.06 26.77
CA LYS A 459 -4.16 -16.75 27.41
C LYS A 459 -5.37 -17.34 26.68
N LEU A 460 -5.19 -17.84 25.45
CA LEU A 460 -6.26 -18.46 24.68
C LEU A 460 -6.48 -19.89 25.16
N THR A 461 -7.71 -20.21 25.53
CA THR A 461 -8.12 -21.53 26.07
C THR A 461 -9.33 -22.07 25.31
N ASP A 462 -9.58 -23.37 25.43
CA ASP A 462 -10.67 -24.05 24.71
C ASP A 462 -12.06 -23.45 24.95
N ALA A 463 -12.31 -22.87 26.13
CA ALA A 463 -13.60 -22.26 26.47
C ALA A 463 -13.96 -21.04 25.61
N TYR A 464 -12.95 -20.41 24.99
CA TYR A 464 -13.09 -19.13 24.29
C TYR A 464 -12.47 -19.16 22.89
N PHE A 465 -12.32 -20.35 22.31
CA PHE A 465 -11.85 -20.56 20.95
C PHE A 465 -12.87 -21.39 20.16
N ASP A 466 -13.32 -20.87 19.02
CA ASP A 466 -14.16 -21.64 18.09
C ASP A 466 -13.97 -21.21 16.63
N ILE A 467 -14.12 -22.19 15.73
CA ILE A 467 -14.18 -21.99 14.28
C ILE A 467 -15.50 -22.58 13.78
N ALA A 468 -16.34 -21.74 13.20
CA ALA A 468 -17.69 -22.10 12.78
C ALA A 468 -17.74 -23.28 11.78
N GLY A 469 -16.67 -23.51 11.01
CA GLY A 469 -16.55 -24.65 10.09
C GLY A 469 -15.11 -24.88 9.62
N VAL A 470 -14.80 -26.14 9.26
CA VAL A 470 -13.43 -26.59 8.92
C VAL A 470 -13.29 -27.14 7.51
N THR A 471 -14.33 -27.06 6.69
CA THR A 471 -14.39 -27.69 5.34
C THR A 471 -13.43 -27.07 4.33
N LYS A 472 -12.88 -25.89 4.61
CA LYS A 472 -11.89 -25.17 3.78
C LYS A 472 -10.51 -25.06 4.44
N LEU A 473 -10.35 -25.55 5.68
CA LEU A 473 -9.14 -25.34 6.47
C LEU A 473 -8.02 -26.30 6.03
N THR A 474 -7.08 -25.79 5.24
CA THR A 474 -5.98 -26.58 4.67
C THR A 474 -4.73 -26.60 5.56
N THR A 475 -4.52 -25.55 6.35
CA THR A 475 -3.30 -25.35 7.14
C THR A 475 -3.61 -25.02 8.59
N ILE A 476 -2.94 -25.69 9.53
CA ILE A 476 -2.98 -25.40 10.97
C ILE A 476 -1.55 -25.23 11.49
N VAL A 477 -1.25 -24.03 12.00
CA VAL A 477 -0.05 -23.72 12.77
C VAL A 477 -0.48 -23.32 14.18
N CYS A 478 -0.07 -24.08 15.18
CA CYS A 478 -0.39 -23.83 16.58
C CYS A 478 0.86 -24.05 17.44
N GLU A 479 1.36 -22.99 18.05
CA GLU A 479 2.63 -22.99 18.77
C GLU A 479 2.44 -22.30 20.12
N ASP A 480 2.77 -22.99 21.21
CA ASP A 480 2.79 -22.43 22.57
C ASP A 480 1.47 -21.74 22.97
N THR A 481 0.36 -22.48 22.84
CA THR A 481 -0.99 -22.02 23.21
C THR A 481 -1.62 -22.88 24.29
N GLY A 482 -2.66 -22.35 24.96
CA GLY A 482 -3.45 -23.07 25.96
C GLY A 482 -4.61 -23.90 25.39
N ILE A 483 -4.73 -24.02 24.06
CA ILE A 483 -5.83 -24.74 23.42
C ILE A 483 -5.49 -26.21 23.13
N ASN A 484 -6.44 -27.11 23.30
CA ASN A 484 -6.37 -28.48 22.80
C ASN A 484 -6.67 -28.51 21.30
N VAL A 485 -5.69 -28.12 20.50
CA VAL A 485 -5.77 -28.06 19.03
C VAL A 485 -6.09 -29.42 18.37
N LEU A 486 -5.90 -30.55 19.06
CA LEU A 486 -6.22 -31.87 18.50
C LEU A 486 -7.72 -32.04 18.23
N TYR A 487 -8.61 -31.38 18.97
CA TYR A 487 -10.04 -31.36 18.67
C TYR A 487 -10.33 -30.76 17.27
N LEU A 488 -9.57 -29.73 16.89
CA LEU A 488 -9.67 -29.14 15.56
C LEU A 488 -9.13 -30.08 14.48
N VAL A 489 -8.03 -30.79 14.76
CA VAL A 489 -7.48 -31.81 13.87
C VAL A 489 -8.47 -32.96 13.67
N GLU A 490 -9.11 -33.45 14.73
CA GLU A 490 -10.15 -34.48 14.68
C GLU A 490 -11.32 -34.04 13.78
N ARG A 491 -11.82 -32.81 13.98
CA ARG A 491 -12.86 -32.23 13.10
C ARG A 491 -12.43 -32.17 11.64
N CYS A 492 -11.16 -31.86 11.37
CA CYS A 492 -10.63 -31.77 10.01
C CYS A 492 -10.48 -33.15 9.33
N LEU A 493 -9.89 -34.11 10.05
CA LEU A 493 -9.56 -35.44 9.54
C LEU A 493 -10.72 -36.44 9.61
N GLY A 494 -11.78 -36.14 10.39
CA GLY A 494 -13.01 -36.92 10.45
C GLY A 494 -13.95 -36.72 9.26
N MET A 495 -13.66 -35.78 8.35
CA MET A 495 -14.45 -35.56 7.14
C MET A 495 -14.20 -36.65 6.08
N LYS A 496 -15.22 -36.97 5.27
CA LYS A 496 -15.11 -37.95 4.17
C LYS A 496 -13.97 -37.63 3.19
N ASN A 497 -13.76 -36.34 2.91
CA ASN A 497 -12.69 -35.84 2.06
C ASN A 497 -11.94 -34.71 2.82
N PRO A 498 -10.98 -35.05 3.69
CA PRO A 498 -10.28 -34.05 4.49
C PRO A 498 -9.40 -33.17 3.59
N VAL A 499 -9.48 -31.85 3.74
CA VAL A 499 -8.68 -30.88 2.98
C VAL A 499 -7.40 -30.42 3.72
N LEU A 500 -7.25 -30.84 4.98
CA LEU A 500 -6.09 -30.52 5.81
C LEU A 500 -4.84 -31.19 5.24
N ASN A 501 -3.87 -30.39 4.80
CA ASN A 501 -2.67 -30.88 4.13
C ASN A 501 -1.36 -30.42 4.81
N ARG A 502 -1.41 -29.41 5.68
CA ARG A 502 -0.25 -28.85 6.38
C ARG A 502 -0.52 -28.65 7.86
N VAL A 503 0.31 -29.26 8.72
CA VAL A 503 0.18 -29.19 10.18
C VAL A 503 1.52 -28.93 10.86
N ARG A 504 1.55 -27.91 11.72
CA ARG A 504 2.65 -27.62 12.66
C ARG A 504 2.07 -27.34 14.04
N LEU A 505 2.34 -28.23 14.98
CA LEU A 505 1.88 -28.19 16.36
C LEU A 505 3.11 -28.22 17.28
N ILE A 506 3.44 -27.10 17.92
CA ILE A 506 4.62 -26.99 18.80
C ILE A 506 4.16 -26.86 20.25
N ASN A 507 4.77 -27.69 21.11
CA ASN A 507 4.57 -27.70 22.56
C ASN A 507 3.09 -27.87 22.98
N ILE A 508 2.38 -28.80 22.32
CA ILE A 508 0.99 -29.09 22.69
C ILE A 508 0.92 -29.77 24.06
N ASN A 509 -0.20 -29.60 24.78
CA ASN A 509 -0.50 -30.33 25.99
C ASN A 509 -1.95 -30.83 25.92
N ALA A 510 -2.14 -32.05 25.41
CA ALA A 510 -3.44 -32.54 24.99
C ALA A 510 -3.81 -33.90 25.61
N ASN A 511 -5.11 -34.17 25.65
CA ASN A 511 -5.69 -35.47 26.01
C ASN A 511 -6.56 -35.98 24.85
N ALA A 512 -6.53 -37.28 24.58
CA ALA A 512 -7.38 -37.93 23.58
C ALA A 512 -7.83 -39.34 24.02
N ASN A 513 -8.83 -39.91 23.36
CA ASN A 513 -9.31 -41.25 23.67
C ASN A 513 -8.33 -42.35 23.21
N ASN A 514 -7.71 -42.17 22.04
CA ASN A 514 -6.77 -43.11 21.43
C ASN A 514 -5.77 -42.38 20.52
N LEU A 515 -4.89 -43.12 19.84
CA LEU A 515 -3.85 -42.57 18.97
C LEU A 515 -4.27 -42.34 17.51
N ASN A 516 -5.54 -42.56 17.13
CA ASN A 516 -5.94 -42.63 15.72
C ASN A 516 -5.68 -41.33 14.95
N ASP A 517 -6.02 -40.17 15.51
CA ASP A 517 -5.89 -38.90 14.77
C ASP A 517 -4.43 -38.42 14.68
N VAL A 518 -3.63 -38.66 15.73
CA VAL A 518 -2.18 -38.42 15.70
C VAL A 518 -1.49 -39.39 14.73
N TYR A 519 -1.95 -40.63 14.65
CA TYR A 519 -1.46 -41.61 13.68
C TYR A 519 -1.72 -41.17 12.22
N LYS A 520 -2.89 -40.57 11.95
CA LYS A 520 -3.20 -40.01 10.62
C LYS A 520 -2.27 -38.86 10.23
N LEU A 521 -1.80 -38.05 11.19
CA LEU A 521 -0.89 -36.91 10.93
C LEU A 521 0.46 -37.35 10.34
N ILE A 522 0.86 -38.62 10.49
CA ILE A 522 2.10 -39.16 9.89
C ILE A 522 2.10 -38.99 8.36
N LYS A 523 0.93 -38.97 7.73
CA LYS A 523 0.74 -38.82 6.27
C LYS A 523 0.45 -37.37 5.85
N VAL A 524 0.36 -36.43 6.78
CA VAL A 524 0.07 -35.01 6.51
C VAL A 524 1.40 -34.25 6.39
N GLY A 525 1.48 -33.27 5.49
CA GLY A 525 2.66 -32.42 5.35
C GLY A 525 2.81 -31.46 6.54
N GLY A 526 4.00 -30.90 6.71
CA GLY A 526 4.27 -29.89 7.74
C GLY A 526 4.66 -28.54 7.17
N ILE A 527 4.93 -27.61 8.07
CA ILE A 527 5.54 -26.30 7.82
C ILE A 527 6.68 -26.09 8.83
N ASP A 528 7.77 -25.47 8.40
CA ASP A 528 8.90 -25.08 9.26
C ASP A 528 8.64 -23.73 9.97
N GLU A 529 9.60 -23.27 10.77
CA GLU A 529 9.50 -21.99 11.50
C GLU A 529 9.42 -20.75 10.59
N ASN A 530 10.00 -20.85 9.38
CA ASN A 530 10.07 -19.78 8.38
C ASN A 530 8.87 -19.79 7.43
N GLY A 531 7.93 -20.73 7.59
CA GLY A 531 6.76 -20.86 6.73
C GLY A 531 6.96 -21.74 5.48
N ASN A 532 8.09 -22.43 5.34
CA ASN A 532 8.34 -23.33 4.23
C ASN A 532 7.68 -24.70 4.46
N ASN A 533 7.32 -25.36 3.37
CA ASN A 533 6.66 -26.67 3.39
C ASN A 533 7.62 -27.82 3.75
N LEU A 534 7.19 -28.71 4.65
CA LEU A 534 7.88 -29.96 5.03
C LEU A 534 7.10 -31.20 4.60
N THR A 535 7.76 -32.32 4.33
CA THR A 535 7.06 -33.55 3.88
C THR A 535 6.22 -34.23 4.96
N LYS A 536 6.50 -33.96 6.24
CA LYS A 536 5.77 -34.52 7.39
C LYS A 536 5.32 -33.41 8.34
N ALA A 537 4.19 -33.62 9.00
CA ALA A 537 3.70 -32.76 10.06
C ALA A 537 4.76 -32.63 11.17
N VAL A 538 4.81 -31.46 11.81
CA VAL A 538 5.66 -31.21 12.98
C VAL A 538 4.76 -31.25 14.20
N VAL A 539 5.01 -32.17 15.14
CA VAL A 539 4.21 -32.31 16.36
C VAL A 539 5.15 -32.52 17.55
N THR A 540 5.13 -31.61 18.53
CA THR A 540 5.96 -31.67 19.74
C THR A 540 5.14 -31.37 20.99
N GLY A 541 5.58 -31.82 22.17
CA GLY A 541 4.90 -31.55 23.45
C GLY A 541 4.49 -32.80 24.22
N LYS A 542 3.29 -32.82 24.80
CA LYS A 542 2.75 -33.91 25.63
C LYS A 542 1.36 -34.33 25.17
N LEU A 543 1.15 -35.64 25.03
CA LEU A 543 -0.14 -36.25 24.74
C LEU A 543 -0.40 -37.39 25.73
N HIS A 544 -1.56 -37.35 26.39
CA HIS A 544 -2.07 -38.48 27.15
C HIS A 544 -3.27 -39.13 26.42
N VAL A 545 -3.26 -40.45 26.25
CA VAL A 545 -4.39 -41.20 25.67
C VAL A 545 -4.98 -42.20 26.64
N ILE A 546 -6.30 -42.43 26.59
CA ILE A 546 -6.93 -43.45 27.45
C ILE A 546 -6.46 -44.85 27.03
N THR A 547 -6.50 -45.16 25.74
CA THR A 547 -6.11 -46.47 25.21
C THR A 547 -5.12 -46.31 24.07
N ALA A 548 -3.99 -47.03 24.15
CA ALA A 548 -3.02 -47.15 23.07
C ALA A 548 -2.88 -48.62 22.64
N THR A 549 -2.76 -48.88 21.34
CA THR A 549 -2.30 -50.18 20.84
C THR A 549 -0.79 -50.15 20.65
N GLU A 550 -0.12 -51.27 20.91
CA GLU A 550 1.35 -51.37 20.87
C GLU A 550 1.94 -50.92 19.51
N ASP A 551 1.29 -51.28 18.40
CA ASP A 551 1.72 -50.98 17.04
C ASP A 551 1.62 -49.49 16.69
N LYS A 552 0.50 -48.84 17.04
CA LYS A 552 0.28 -47.40 16.77
C LYS A 552 1.17 -46.54 17.66
N LEU A 553 1.37 -46.94 18.92
CA LEU A 553 2.25 -46.25 19.86
C LEU A 553 3.70 -46.19 19.34
N ALA A 554 4.21 -47.30 18.81
CA ALA A 554 5.56 -47.35 18.24
C ALA A 554 5.71 -46.40 17.03
N LYS A 555 4.76 -46.44 16.09
CA LYS A 555 4.80 -45.60 14.88
C LYS A 555 4.66 -44.11 15.17
N CYS A 556 3.81 -43.72 16.12
CA CYS A 556 3.67 -42.32 16.52
C CYS A 556 4.95 -41.79 17.20
N ARG A 557 5.61 -42.60 18.04
CA ARG A 557 6.89 -42.22 18.69
C ARG A 557 8.04 -42.07 17.69
N ASP A 558 8.07 -42.90 16.65
CA ASP A 558 9.07 -42.79 15.57
C ASP A 558 8.82 -41.56 14.68
N ALA A 559 7.56 -41.31 14.32
CA ALA A 559 7.19 -40.17 13.48
C ALA A 559 7.31 -38.82 14.20
N PHE A 560 7.05 -38.78 15.51
CA PHE A 560 7.05 -37.57 16.33
C PHE A 560 7.91 -37.77 17.60
N PRO A 561 9.25 -37.81 17.47
CA PRO A 561 10.15 -38.14 18.57
C PRO A 561 10.12 -37.10 19.71
N GLU A 562 9.73 -35.87 19.40
CA GLU A 562 9.60 -34.76 20.37
C GLU A 562 8.20 -34.67 21.00
N LEU A 563 7.29 -35.60 20.69
CA LEU A 563 5.99 -35.74 21.33
C LEU A 563 6.04 -36.83 22.42
N VAL A 564 5.92 -36.41 23.67
CA VAL A 564 5.86 -37.33 24.81
C VAL A 564 4.46 -37.93 24.91
N ILE A 565 4.33 -39.21 24.52
CA ILE A 565 3.06 -39.97 24.56
C ILE A 565 2.99 -40.85 25.81
N THR A 566 1.96 -40.62 26.63
CA THR A 566 1.58 -41.44 27.80
C THR A 566 0.20 -42.06 27.63
N TYR A 567 -0.11 -43.16 28.33
CA TYR A 567 -1.38 -43.87 28.17
C TYR A 567 -1.89 -44.48 29.50
N THR A 568 -3.20 -44.70 29.59
CA THR A 568 -3.82 -45.44 30.72
C THR A 568 -3.79 -46.96 30.49
N ASN A 569 -4.25 -47.42 29.33
CA ASN A 569 -4.30 -48.84 28.96
C ASN A 569 -3.48 -49.10 27.69
N LEU A 570 -2.66 -50.16 27.69
CA LEU A 570 -1.96 -50.67 26.52
C LEU A 570 -2.60 -51.99 26.10
N LEU A 571 -3.10 -52.06 24.86
CA LEU A 571 -3.72 -53.26 24.30
C LEU A 571 -2.78 -53.95 23.29
N PRO A 572 -2.73 -55.30 23.28
CA PRO A 572 -2.03 -56.03 22.23
C PRO A 572 -2.76 -55.87 20.88
N PRO A 573 -2.05 -56.06 19.75
CA PRO A 573 -2.66 -56.03 18.43
C PRO A 573 -3.64 -57.20 18.21
N THR A 574 -4.83 -56.93 17.64
CA THR A 574 -5.80 -57.97 17.23
C THR A 574 -5.53 -58.44 15.80
N ILE A 575 -5.53 -59.76 15.55
CA ILE A 575 -5.10 -60.35 14.26
C ILE A 575 -6.15 -61.28 13.61
N THR A 576 -6.52 -61.06 12.34
CA THR A 576 -7.41 -61.95 11.55
C THR A 576 -6.65 -62.68 10.44
N THR A 577 -6.83 -64.00 10.27
CA THR A 577 -6.18 -64.82 9.24
C THR A 577 -7.14 -65.19 8.08
N PHE A 578 -6.80 -64.95 6.82
CA PHE A 578 -7.62 -65.23 5.63
C PHE A 578 -7.04 -66.37 4.76
N VAL A 579 -7.88 -67.25 4.18
CA VAL A 579 -7.49 -68.43 3.34
C VAL A 579 -8.32 -68.54 2.02
N PHE A 580 -7.74 -68.93 0.86
CA PHE A 580 -8.43 -68.90 -0.47
C PHE A 580 -8.35 -70.19 -1.35
N ARG A 581 -9.37 -70.50 -2.20
CA ARG A 581 -9.50 -71.72 -3.09
C ARG A 581 -10.07 -71.46 -4.51
N SER A 582 -9.77 -72.26 -5.56
CA SER A 582 -10.16 -72.01 -6.99
C SER A 582 -11.52 -72.62 -7.44
N SER A 583 -12.25 -71.95 -8.34
CA SER A 583 -13.58 -72.36 -8.87
C SER A 583 -13.59 -73.38 -10.01
N GLN A 584 -12.50 -73.50 -10.79
CA GLN A 584 -12.39 -74.47 -11.90
C GLN A 584 -11.30 -75.52 -11.66
N SER A 585 -10.92 -75.73 -10.39
CA SER A 585 -9.84 -76.63 -9.98
C SER A 585 -8.50 -76.32 -10.67
N LYS A 586 -8.25 -75.05 -10.98
CA LYS A 586 -6.95 -74.59 -11.51
C LYS A 586 -6.06 -74.18 -10.34
N SER A 587 -4.76 -74.41 -10.46
CA SER A 587 -3.77 -74.09 -9.43
C SER A 587 -3.78 -72.59 -9.11
N ILE A 588 -3.72 -72.26 -7.81
CA ILE A 588 -3.54 -70.88 -7.30
C ILE A 588 -2.03 -70.65 -7.12
N THR A 589 -1.49 -69.70 -7.85
CA THR A 589 -0.08 -69.30 -7.84
C THR A 589 0.02 -67.77 -7.83
N ASN A 590 1.10 -67.22 -7.26
CA ASN A 590 1.31 -65.77 -7.10
C ASN A 590 0.11 -65.05 -6.45
N GLY A 591 -0.35 -65.57 -5.32
CA GLY A 591 -1.35 -64.91 -4.51
C GLY A 591 -0.86 -63.56 -3.98
N VAL A 592 -1.68 -62.55 -4.12
CA VAL A 592 -1.48 -61.20 -3.59
C VAL A 592 -2.75 -60.84 -2.84
N PHE A 593 -2.64 -60.73 -1.52
CA PHE A 593 -3.68 -60.19 -0.66
C PHE A 593 -3.35 -58.72 -0.42
N ASP A 594 -4.36 -57.88 -0.33
CA ASP A 594 -4.26 -56.46 -0.04
C ASP A 594 -5.47 -56.06 0.81
N CYS A 595 -5.29 -55.18 1.80
CA CYS A 595 -6.38 -54.69 2.62
C CYS A 595 -6.08 -53.28 3.14
N ASP A 596 -7.09 -52.65 3.72
CA ASP A 596 -7.01 -51.34 4.36
C ASP A 596 -6.18 -51.31 5.66
N PHE A 597 -5.68 -52.46 6.10
CA PHE A 597 -4.82 -52.64 7.26
C PHE A 597 -3.46 -53.27 6.92
N GLU A 598 -2.51 -53.22 7.85
CA GLU A 598 -1.24 -53.93 7.69
C GLU A 598 -1.42 -55.45 7.85
N PHE A 599 -0.74 -56.22 7.00
CA PHE A 599 -0.86 -57.67 6.97
C PHE A 599 0.45 -58.40 6.66
N GLU A 600 0.51 -59.67 7.09
CA GLU A 600 1.61 -60.62 6.90
C GLU A 600 1.17 -61.74 5.93
N LYS A 601 1.91 -61.99 4.85
CA LYS A 601 1.68 -63.13 3.94
C LYS A 601 2.32 -64.41 4.51
N VAL A 602 1.50 -65.44 4.78
CA VAL A 602 1.99 -66.74 5.29
C VAL A 602 2.35 -67.69 4.15
N ASN A 603 1.51 -67.77 3.12
CA ASN A 603 1.77 -68.50 1.85
C ASN A 603 0.86 -67.95 0.73
N GLU A 604 0.89 -68.57 -0.46
CA GLU A 604 0.17 -68.10 -1.66
C GLU A 604 -1.36 -68.01 -1.50
N TYR A 605 -1.93 -68.60 -0.47
CA TYR A 605 -3.38 -68.60 -0.24
C TYR A 605 -3.74 -68.37 1.24
N THR A 606 -2.82 -67.86 2.07
CA THR A 606 -3.03 -67.61 3.53
C THR A 606 -2.36 -66.31 4.01
N TYR A 607 -3.08 -65.43 4.74
CA TYR A 607 -2.63 -64.08 5.15
C TYR A 607 -3.13 -63.70 6.55
N LYS A 608 -2.40 -62.87 7.31
CA LYS A 608 -2.79 -62.36 8.65
C LYS A 608 -2.85 -60.83 8.68
N VAL A 609 -3.92 -60.24 9.19
CA VAL A 609 -4.17 -58.77 9.19
C VAL A 609 -4.31 -58.26 10.62
N THR A 610 -3.64 -57.15 10.96
CA THR A 610 -3.76 -56.51 12.27
C THR A 610 -4.74 -55.32 12.23
N ALA A 611 -5.82 -55.37 13.00
CA ALA A 611 -6.87 -54.34 13.03
C ALA A 611 -7.59 -54.32 14.38
N ASP A 612 -8.08 -53.16 14.83
CA ASP A 612 -8.79 -53.02 16.12
C ASP A 612 -10.11 -53.81 16.11
N ASP A 613 -10.57 -54.29 17.27
CA ASP A 613 -11.89 -54.91 17.40
C ASP A 613 -13.00 -53.97 16.91
N ASP A 614 -14.04 -54.56 16.31
CA ASP A 614 -15.16 -53.88 15.65
C ASP A 614 -14.79 -53.04 14.40
N SER A 615 -13.53 -53.06 13.98
CA SER A 615 -13.13 -52.55 12.66
C SER A 615 -13.59 -53.49 11.55
N VAL A 616 -13.89 -52.96 10.37
CA VAL A 616 -14.18 -53.77 9.18
C VAL A 616 -12.94 -53.77 8.30
N ILE A 617 -12.36 -54.95 8.06
CA ILE A 617 -11.26 -55.14 7.10
C ILE A 617 -11.88 -55.33 5.73
N ASP A 618 -11.66 -54.38 4.83
CA ASP A 618 -11.96 -54.52 3.42
C ASP A 618 -10.72 -55.07 2.71
N PHE A 619 -10.82 -56.29 2.20
CA PHE A 619 -9.67 -56.96 1.59
C PHE A 619 -9.95 -57.38 0.14
N ASN A 620 -8.86 -57.45 -0.61
CA ASN A 620 -8.79 -57.94 -1.98
C ASN A 620 -7.77 -59.07 -2.05
N PHE A 621 -8.17 -60.22 -2.54
CA PHE A 621 -7.29 -61.33 -2.84
C PHE A 621 -7.22 -61.59 -4.33
N LYS A 622 -6.01 -61.60 -4.87
CA LYS A 622 -5.70 -61.80 -6.28
C LYS A 622 -4.78 -63.00 -6.40
N CYS A 623 -4.89 -63.77 -7.46
CA CYS A 623 -3.87 -64.74 -7.81
C CYS A 623 -3.87 -64.95 -9.32
N ASP A 624 -2.84 -65.61 -9.83
CA ASP A 624 -2.74 -65.83 -11.27
C ASP A 624 -3.95 -66.57 -11.83
N ASN A 625 -4.40 -66.08 -12.98
CA ASN A 625 -5.47 -66.65 -13.79
C ASN A 625 -6.84 -66.76 -13.09
N HIS A 626 -7.05 -66.09 -11.96
CA HIS A 626 -8.35 -66.02 -11.28
C HIS A 626 -8.74 -64.57 -11.01
N GLN A 627 -10.04 -64.32 -10.99
CA GLN A 627 -10.67 -63.04 -10.67
C GLN A 627 -10.31 -62.68 -9.26
N ASP A 628 -9.87 -61.44 -9.11
CA ASP A 628 -9.74 -60.77 -7.84
C ASP A 628 -11.04 -60.99 -7.04
N PHE A 629 -10.87 -61.38 -5.78
CA PHE A 629 -11.94 -61.63 -4.85
C PHE A 629 -11.88 -60.58 -3.75
N SER A 630 -12.96 -59.85 -3.57
CA SER A 630 -13.05 -58.78 -2.58
C SER A 630 -14.18 -59.07 -1.62
N ASP A 631 -13.96 -58.85 -0.33
CA ASP A 631 -15.00 -58.96 0.69
C ASP A 631 -14.67 -58.06 1.90
N SER A 632 -15.66 -57.84 2.75
CA SER A 632 -15.56 -57.05 3.97
C SER A 632 -15.68 -57.98 5.19
N TYR A 633 -14.79 -57.83 6.15
CA TYR A 633 -14.74 -58.67 7.35
C TYR A 633 -14.79 -57.84 8.63
N LEU A 634 -15.86 -58.00 9.42
CA LEU A 634 -15.94 -57.41 10.76
C LEU A 634 -15.01 -58.14 11.73
N VAL A 635 -13.98 -57.44 12.20
CA VAL A 635 -12.99 -57.92 13.16
C VAL A 635 -13.66 -58.11 14.51
N ALA A 636 -13.49 -59.28 15.10
CA ALA A 636 -13.98 -59.56 16.44
C ALA A 636 -13.05 -60.56 17.14
N GLY A 637 -11.97 -60.06 17.73
CA GLY A 637 -10.91 -60.88 18.30
C GLY A 637 -10.11 -61.66 17.25
N THR A 638 -9.06 -62.34 17.71
CA THR A 638 -8.10 -63.04 16.83
C THR A 638 -8.65 -64.37 16.29
N ARG A 639 -8.71 -64.57 14.95
CA ARG A 639 -9.31 -65.78 14.31
C ARG A 639 -8.91 -66.06 12.85
N THR A 640 -9.54 -67.05 12.18
CA THR A 640 -9.29 -67.48 10.77
C THR A 640 -10.57 -67.61 9.91
N GLN A 641 -10.54 -67.21 8.63
CA GLN A 641 -11.66 -67.20 7.66
C GLN A 641 -11.26 -67.74 6.26
N THR A 642 -12.15 -68.42 5.52
CA THR A 642 -11.85 -69.07 4.19
C THR A 642 -12.82 -68.68 3.06
N TYR A 643 -12.32 -68.54 1.81
CA TYR A 643 -13.05 -68.11 0.60
C TYR A 643 -12.73 -68.89 -0.70
N THR A 644 -13.60 -68.85 -1.72
CA THR A 644 -13.44 -69.49 -3.05
C THR A 644 -13.48 -68.46 -4.20
N ILE A 645 -12.58 -68.56 -5.20
CA ILE A 645 -12.28 -67.54 -6.23
C ILE A 645 -12.36 -68.05 -7.68
N THR A 646 -12.72 -67.19 -8.64
CA THR A 646 -13.22 -67.57 -9.98
C THR A 646 -12.14 -67.54 -11.09
N TYR A 647 -12.00 -68.54 -11.98
CA TYR A 647 -10.98 -68.54 -13.08
C TYR A 647 -11.23 -67.52 -14.24
N ILE A 648 -10.17 -66.99 -14.91
CA ILE A 648 -10.20 -65.98 -15.99
C ILE A 648 -9.71 -66.53 -17.38
N PRO A 649 -10.43 -66.32 -18.50
CA PRO A 649 -10.02 -66.72 -19.88
C PRO A 649 -8.97 -65.80 -20.56
N LEU A 650 -8.26 -66.24 -21.63
CA LEU A 650 -7.12 -65.58 -22.33
C LEU A 650 -7.45 -64.90 -23.66
N ARG A 651 -7.27 -63.59 -23.78
CA ARG A 651 -7.22 -62.84 -25.04
C ARG A 651 -5.79 -62.70 -25.58
N THR A 652 -5.60 -62.60 -26.88
CA THR A 652 -4.31 -62.37 -27.57
C THR A 652 -4.42 -61.11 -28.43
N ILE A 653 -3.41 -60.23 -28.50
CA ILE A 653 -3.41 -58.99 -29.32
C ILE A 653 -2.12 -58.91 -30.14
N ARG A 654 -2.19 -58.48 -31.41
CA ARG A 654 -1.04 -58.32 -32.32
C ARG A 654 -0.74 -56.85 -32.63
N VAL A 655 0.53 -56.41 -32.65
CA VAL A 655 0.93 -55.01 -32.93
C VAL A 655 1.59 -54.88 -34.31
N LYS A 656 1.24 -53.82 -35.06
CA LYS A 656 1.72 -53.51 -36.43
C LYS A 656 2.19 -52.04 -36.56
N VAL A 657 3.17 -51.74 -37.41
CA VAL A 657 3.55 -50.34 -37.74
C VAL A 657 2.57 -49.74 -38.77
N TYR A 658 2.06 -48.53 -38.52
CA TYR A 658 1.10 -47.87 -39.41
C TYR A 658 1.66 -47.70 -40.84
N GLY A 659 0.93 -48.17 -41.85
CA GLY A 659 1.32 -48.07 -43.27
C GLY A 659 2.43 -49.02 -43.75
N GLN A 660 2.91 -49.93 -42.89
CA GLN A 660 3.98 -50.89 -43.23
C GLN A 660 3.63 -52.32 -42.81
N ASN A 661 4.16 -53.35 -43.48
CA ASN A 661 4.00 -54.76 -43.08
C ASN A 661 5.10 -55.18 -42.09
N VAL A 662 5.26 -54.41 -41.02
CA VAL A 662 6.26 -54.64 -39.96
C VAL A 662 5.52 -54.86 -38.63
N TYR A 663 5.88 -55.93 -37.93
CA TYR A 663 5.30 -56.31 -36.62
C TYR A 663 6.40 -56.20 -35.56
N PRO A 664 6.44 -55.11 -34.79
CA PRO A 664 7.53 -54.87 -33.87
C PRO A 664 7.48 -55.89 -32.71
N SER A 665 8.56 -56.66 -32.57
CA SER A 665 8.83 -57.46 -31.39
C SER A 665 9.33 -56.54 -30.28
N GLY A 666 8.85 -56.74 -29.05
CA GLY A 666 9.15 -55.83 -27.93
C GLY A 666 8.24 -54.61 -27.83
N ALA A 667 7.16 -54.53 -28.63
CA ALA A 667 6.15 -53.48 -28.52
C ALA A 667 5.30 -53.66 -27.26
N SER A 668 5.13 -52.59 -26.50
CA SER A 668 4.36 -52.49 -25.27
C SER A 668 2.89 -52.14 -25.54
N VAL A 669 1.97 -53.10 -25.47
CA VAL A 669 0.51 -52.89 -25.42
C VAL A 669 0.10 -52.60 -23.98
N ILE A 670 -0.44 -51.42 -23.71
CA ILE A 670 -0.81 -50.94 -22.39
C ILE A 670 -2.33 -50.86 -22.29
N ILE A 671 -2.98 -51.60 -21.40
CA ILE A 671 -4.45 -51.57 -21.22
C ILE A 671 -4.72 -51.14 -19.78
N GLY A 672 -5.33 -49.97 -19.60
CA GLY A 672 -5.29 -49.27 -18.31
C GLY A 672 -3.85 -49.03 -17.90
N ASP A 673 -3.45 -49.52 -16.72
CA ASP A 673 -2.09 -49.37 -16.21
C ASP A 673 -1.15 -50.55 -16.54
N LYS A 674 -1.66 -51.57 -17.25
CA LYS A 674 -0.93 -52.82 -17.49
C LYS A 674 -0.25 -52.86 -18.85
N ARG A 675 1.08 -52.98 -18.86
CA ARG A 675 1.94 -53.06 -20.05
C ARG A 675 2.28 -54.51 -20.40
N TYR A 676 1.96 -54.93 -21.62
CA TYR A 676 2.24 -56.25 -22.19
C TYR A 676 3.21 -56.10 -23.35
N VAL A 677 4.27 -56.91 -23.40
CA VAL A 677 5.32 -56.80 -24.43
C VAL A 677 5.15 -57.87 -25.48
N THR A 678 5.15 -57.48 -26.76
CA THR A 678 4.93 -58.40 -27.87
C THR A 678 6.08 -59.39 -28.05
N ASP A 679 5.74 -60.62 -28.38
CA ASP A 679 6.68 -61.67 -28.78
C ASP A 679 7.36 -61.37 -30.13
N THR A 680 8.18 -62.30 -30.63
CA THR A 680 8.89 -62.18 -31.91
C THR A 680 7.99 -62.02 -33.13
N ASN A 681 6.69 -62.35 -33.03
CA ASN A 681 5.71 -62.26 -34.11
C ASN A 681 4.70 -61.11 -33.92
N GLY A 682 4.91 -60.29 -32.88
CA GLY A 682 4.10 -59.12 -32.56
C GLY A 682 2.93 -59.39 -31.63
N TYR A 683 2.86 -60.51 -30.90
CA TYR A 683 1.71 -60.88 -30.06
C TYR A 683 1.90 -60.65 -28.56
N VAL A 684 0.83 -60.25 -27.87
CA VAL A 684 0.69 -60.24 -26.41
C VAL A 684 -0.50 -61.09 -25.98
N TYR A 685 -0.42 -61.70 -24.80
CA TYR A 685 -1.46 -62.55 -24.22
C TYR A 685 -1.98 -61.95 -22.91
N ILE A 686 -3.29 -61.77 -22.80
CA ILE A 686 -3.97 -60.95 -21.79
C ILE A 686 -5.16 -61.74 -21.24
N ARG A 687 -5.17 -62.08 -19.96
CA ARG A 687 -6.30 -62.76 -19.32
C ARG A 687 -7.39 -61.73 -18.96
N GLY A 688 -8.63 -61.93 -19.41
CA GLY A 688 -9.74 -61.05 -19.11
C GLY A 688 -11.00 -61.36 -19.93
N ARG A 689 -12.17 -61.22 -19.32
CA ARG A 689 -13.47 -61.45 -19.98
C ARG A 689 -14.10 -60.17 -20.55
N GLU A 690 -13.72 -59.01 -20.05
CA GLU A 690 -14.36 -57.73 -20.37
C GLU A 690 -13.87 -57.15 -21.71
N ALA A 691 -14.57 -56.13 -22.22
CA ALA A 691 -14.06 -55.31 -23.32
C ALA A 691 -12.76 -54.60 -22.87
N VAL A 692 -11.79 -54.43 -23.77
CA VAL A 692 -10.48 -53.84 -23.48
C VAL A 692 -10.14 -52.67 -24.39
N SER A 693 -9.71 -51.57 -23.81
CA SER A 693 -9.14 -50.42 -24.52
C SER A 693 -7.83 -49.98 -23.87
N GLY A 694 -6.91 -49.41 -24.65
CA GLY A 694 -5.54 -49.18 -24.17
C GLY A 694 -4.68 -48.36 -25.12
N THR A 695 -3.42 -48.15 -24.76
CA THR A 695 -2.37 -47.58 -25.62
C THR A 695 -1.38 -48.66 -26.09
N VAL A 696 -0.59 -48.40 -27.11
CA VAL A 696 0.47 -49.28 -27.59
C VAL A 696 1.70 -48.44 -27.93
N GLU A 697 2.88 -48.88 -27.53
CA GLU A 697 4.16 -48.19 -27.68
C GLU A 697 5.18 -49.17 -28.23
N ALA A 698 6.14 -48.75 -29.05
CA ALA A 698 7.22 -49.63 -29.51
C ALA A 698 8.53 -48.86 -29.56
N THR A 699 9.66 -49.52 -29.28
CA THR A 699 10.98 -48.87 -29.31
C THR A 699 11.23 -48.28 -30.71
N GLY A 700 11.46 -46.97 -30.78
CA GLY A 700 11.57 -46.20 -32.03
C GLY A 700 10.27 -45.58 -32.53
N TYR A 701 9.15 -45.77 -31.82
CA TYR A 701 7.80 -45.38 -32.23
C TYR A 701 7.02 -44.65 -31.11
N SER A 702 6.34 -43.58 -31.48
CA SER A 702 5.32 -42.87 -30.70
C SER A 702 4.13 -43.77 -30.33
N PRO A 703 3.63 -43.67 -29.08
CA PRO A 703 2.43 -44.36 -28.59
C PRO A 703 1.14 -44.08 -29.39
N ASN A 704 0.20 -45.04 -29.44
CA ASN A 704 -1.15 -44.91 -30.03
C ASN A 704 -2.24 -45.59 -29.16
N THR A 705 -3.55 -45.39 -29.36
CA THR A 705 -4.64 -45.97 -28.55
C THR A 705 -5.62 -46.89 -29.33
N PHE A 706 -6.32 -47.85 -28.67
CA PHE A 706 -7.22 -48.86 -29.27
C PHE A 706 -8.38 -49.33 -28.35
N SER A 707 -9.39 -50.05 -28.88
CA SER A 707 -10.53 -50.64 -28.13
C SER A 707 -11.16 -51.91 -28.79
N PHE A 708 -11.53 -52.93 -27.99
CA PHE A 708 -12.10 -54.25 -28.39
C PHE A 708 -13.19 -54.77 -27.40
N SER A 709 -14.12 -55.65 -27.83
CA SER A 709 -15.26 -56.18 -27.03
C SER A 709 -14.94 -57.39 -26.12
N ALA A 710 -15.86 -57.76 -25.21
CA ALA A 710 -15.77 -58.83 -24.18
C ALA A 710 -15.70 -60.29 -24.74
N ILE A 711 -15.11 -61.25 -23.99
CA ILE A 711 -14.94 -62.69 -24.32
C ILE A 711 -15.27 -63.62 -23.14
N THR A 712 -15.69 -64.87 -23.42
CA THR A 712 -15.96 -65.91 -22.40
C THR A 712 -15.05 -67.14 -22.51
N ASN A 713 -14.30 -67.27 -23.60
CA ASN A 713 -13.26 -68.28 -23.86
C ASN A 713 -12.05 -67.60 -24.51
N ASP A 714 -10.91 -68.28 -24.61
CA ASP A 714 -9.66 -67.70 -25.13
C ASP A 714 -9.80 -67.16 -26.63
N THR A 715 -9.26 -65.99 -27.04
CA THR A 715 -9.52 -65.24 -28.35
C THR A 715 -8.33 -64.35 -28.87
N THR A 716 -8.28 -63.79 -30.13
CA THR A 716 -7.17 -62.92 -30.71
C THR A 716 -7.57 -61.62 -31.51
N ASN A 717 -6.86 -60.46 -31.41
CA ASN A 717 -7.10 -59.11 -32.06
C ASN A 717 -5.82 -58.35 -32.60
N THR A 718 -5.87 -57.16 -33.27
CA THR A 718 -4.69 -56.39 -33.84
C THR A 718 -4.72 -54.83 -33.70
N VAL A 719 -3.57 -54.14 -33.44
CA VAL A 719 -3.41 -52.67 -33.14
C VAL A 719 -2.16 -52.02 -33.83
N GLU A 720 -2.13 -50.70 -34.14
CA GLU A 720 -1.05 -49.98 -34.87
C GLU A 720 -0.23 -48.91 -34.05
N VAL A 721 1.07 -48.68 -34.36
CA VAL A 721 2.00 -47.65 -33.75
C VAL A 721 2.63 -46.66 -34.79
N TYR A 722 3.04 -45.44 -34.36
CA TYR A 722 3.58 -44.32 -35.20
C TYR A 722 5.05 -43.96 -34.87
N ALA A 723 5.86 -43.27 -35.69
CA ALA A 723 7.27 -42.94 -35.36
C ALA A 723 7.46 -41.68 -34.46
N ALA A 724 8.59 -41.54 -33.73
CA ALA A 724 8.99 -40.29 -33.05
C ALA A 724 9.33 -39.19 -34.07
N VAL A 725 9.07 -37.92 -33.73
CA VAL A 725 9.28 -36.80 -34.66
C VAL A 725 10.42 -35.89 -34.17
N SER A 726 11.25 -35.45 -35.12
CA SER A 726 12.35 -34.54 -34.84
C SER A 726 11.82 -33.14 -34.52
N VAL A 727 12.09 -32.65 -33.32
CA VAL A 727 11.84 -31.26 -32.91
C VAL A 727 13.18 -30.56 -32.82
N LYS A 728 13.38 -29.59 -33.70
CA LYS A 728 14.61 -28.81 -33.79
C LYS A 728 14.45 -27.51 -33.01
N PHE A 729 15.17 -27.36 -31.91
CA PHE A 729 15.33 -26.07 -31.24
C PHE A 729 16.41 -25.28 -31.97
N VAL A 730 16.13 -24.03 -32.30
CA VAL A 730 17.07 -23.08 -32.89
C VAL A 730 17.24 -21.96 -31.90
N VAL A 731 18.37 -21.94 -31.22
CA VAL A 731 18.70 -21.00 -30.15
C VAL A 731 19.59 -19.91 -30.74
N VAL A 732 19.11 -18.67 -30.64
CA VAL A 732 19.78 -17.48 -31.16
C VAL A 732 19.86 -16.41 -30.09
N ASP A 733 20.79 -15.48 -30.27
CA ASP A 733 20.79 -14.26 -29.49
C ASP A 733 19.58 -13.37 -29.86
N LYS A 734 19.10 -12.59 -28.89
CA LYS A 734 17.94 -11.70 -29.09
C LYS A 734 18.29 -10.43 -29.86
N PHE A 735 19.52 -9.91 -29.75
CA PHE A 735 19.97 -8.70 -30.44
C PHE A 735 20.34 -8.95 -31.89
N ASP A 736 20.84 -10.15 -32.18
CA ASP A 736 21.11 -10.64 -33.52
C ASP A 736 20.57 -12.06 -33.69
N THR A 737 19.39 -12.18 -34.29
CA THR A 737 18.76 -13.48 -34.55
C THR A 737 19.46 -14.29 -35.65
N SER A 738 20.49 -13.72 -36.30
CA SER A 738 21.41 -14.44 -37.18
C SER A 738 22.65 -14.98 -36.43
N SER A 739 22.85 -14.55 -35.19
CA SER A 739 23.89 -15.07 -34.29
C SER A 739 23.36 -16.28 -33.51
N TYR A 740 23.84 -17.45 -33.92
CA TYR A 740 23.48 -18.72 -33.33
C TYR A 740 24.31 -19.01 -32.07
N ILE A 741 23.65 -19.47 -31.00
CA ILE A 741 24.32 -19.79 -29.73
C ILE A 741 24.74 -21.26 -29.75
N GLU A 742 26.03 -21.53 -29.91
CA GLU A 742 26.61 -22.88 -29.84
C GLU A 742 26.87 -23.29 -28.38
N GLY A 743 26.56 -24.55 -28.03
CA GLY A 743 26.81 -25.09 -26.70
C GLY A 743 25.70 -24.86 -25.67
N ALA A 744 24.66 -24.07 -25.99
CA ALA A 744 23.48 -23.89 -25.15
C ALA A 744 22.79 -25.23 -24.89
N THR A 745 22.44 -25.50 -23.63
CA THR A 745 21.77 -26.74 -23.22
C THR A 745 20.27 -26.56 -23.29
N VAL A 746 19.62 -27.30 -24.18
CA VAL A 746 18.16 -27.39 -24.27
C VAL A 746 17.68 -28.61 -23.51
N VAL A 747 16.74 -28.43 -22.58
CA VAL A 747 16.06 -29.51 -21.85
C VAL A 747 14.57 -29.43 -22.16
N CYS A 748 13.98 -30.49 -22.70
CA CYS A 748 12.54 -30.56 -22.99
C CYS A 748 12.01 -31.97 -22.65
N GLY A 749 11.09 -32.05 -21.69
CA GLY A 749 10.70 -33.33 -21.08
C GLY A 749 11.91 -34.03 -20.44
N GLU A 750 12.10 -35.31 -20.73
CA GLU A 750 13.26 -36.11 -20.27
C GLU A 750 14.48 -36.04 -21.21
N LYS A 751 14.39 -35.27 -22.29
CA LYS A 751 15.46 -35.17 -23.29
C LYS A 751 16.24 -33.88 -23.11
N SER A 752 17.55 -33.99 -23.22
CA SER A 752 18.45 -32.85 -23.29
C SER A 752 19.41 -32.98 -24.47
N GLY A 753 19.91 -31.85 -24.93
CA GLY A 753 20.95 -31.78 -25.93
C GLY A 753 21.60 -30.41 -25.92
N THR A 754 22.77 -30.31 -26.52
CA THR A 754 23.45 -29.04 -26.72
C THR A 754 23.29 -28.58 -28.16
N THR A 755 23.21 -27.26 -28.36
CA THR A 755 23.17 -26.69 -29.70
C THR A 755 24.52 -26.83 -30.40
N ASN A 756 24.48 -27.10 -31.70
CA ASN A 756 25.66 -27.09 -32.57
C ASN A 756 26.04 -25.64 -32.98
N ARG A 757 27.07 -25.46 -33.80
CA ARG A 757 27.48 -24.17 -34.40
C ARG A 757 26.40 -23.36 -35.14
N TYR A 758 25.26 -23.96 -35.42
CA TYR A 758 24.09 -23.30 -36.04
C TYR A 758 22.97 -23.04 -35.03
N GLY A 759 23.26 -23.17 -33.72
CA GLY A 759 22.27 -22.96 -32.67
C GLY A 759 21.23 -24.07 -32.62
N GLU A 760 21.44 -25.16 -33.37
CA GLU A 760 20.43 -26.19 -33.55
C GLU A 760 20.65 -27.34 -32.56
N CYS A 761 19.61 -27.66 -31.79
CA CYS A 761 19.52 -28.88 -30.99
C CYS A 761 18.29 -29.66 -31.44
N THR A 762 18.48 -30.81 -32.08
CA THR A 762 17.35 -31.67 -32.49
C THR A 762 17.11 -32.74 -31.44
N LEU A 763 15.93 -32.70 -30.82
CA LEU A 763 15.45 -33.72 -29.90
C LEU A 763 14.37 -34.55 -30.60
N LEU A 764 14.42 -35.88 -30.43
CA LEU A 764 13.32 -36.76 -30.85
C LEU A 764 12.27 -36.75 -29.74
N LEU A 765 11.16 -36.04 -29.98
CA LEU A 765 10.10 -35.85 -28.99
C LEU A 765 8.83 -36.61 -29.40
N SER A 766 8.14 -37.13 -28.40
CA SER A 766 6.84 -37.79 -28.57
C SER A 766 5.75 -36.73 -28.78
N LYS A 767 4.68 -37.12 -29.48
CA LYS A 767 3.48 -36.28 -29.67
C LYS A 767 2.90 -35.84 -28.31
N GLY A 768 2.71 -34.54 -28.09
CA GLY A 768 2.20 -33.96 -26.83
C GLY A 768 2.66 -32.52 -26.57
N THR A 769 2.15 -31.87 -25.51
CA THR A 769 2.59 -30.54 -25.05
C THR A 769 3.61 -30.69 -23.92
N LEU A 770 4.79 -30.08 -24.05
CA LEU A 770 5.95 -30.27 -23.18
C LEU A 770 6.58 -28.92 -22.81
N ASP A 771 6.97 -28.75 -21.55
CA ASP A 771 7.78 -27.60 -21.12
C ASP A 771 9.26 -27.79 -21.49
N TYR A 772 9.96 -26.69 -21.73
CA TYR A 772 11.40 -26.69 -22.00
C TYR A 772 12.12 -25.53 -21.32
N SER A 773 13.41 -25.72 -21.04
CA SER A 773 14.34 -24.65 -20.66
C SER A 773 15.59 -24.66 -21.52
N VAL A 774 16.23 -23.50 -21.66
CA VAL A 774 17.51 -23.34 -22.34
C VAL A 774 18.46 -22.57 -21.41
N THR A 775 19.64 -23.13 -21.18
CA THR A 775 20.69 -22.53 -20.36
C THR A 775 21.99 -22.38 -21.13
N ASP A 776 22.69 -21.29 -20.88
CA ASP A 776 24.01 -21.01 -21.46
C ASP A 776 24.85 -20.23 -20.42
N PRO A 777 26.19 -20.38 -20.39
CA PRO A 777 27.06 -19.61 -19.50
C PRO A 777 26.90 -18.09 -19.67
N ASP A 778 26.73 -17.57 -20.87
CA ASP A 778 26.80 -16.12 -21.15
C ASP A 778 25.43 -15.42 -21.15
N TYR A 779 24.35 -16.20 -21.07
CA TYR A 779 22.97 -15.71 -21.20
C TYR A 779 22.14 -16.00 -19.94
N TYR A 780 21.02 -15.29 -19.78
CA TYR A 780 20.00 -15.64 -18.81
C TYR A 780 19.23 -16.91 -19.24
N GLU A 781 18.81 -17.73 -18.28
CA GLU A 781 17.99 -18.93 -18.55
C GLU A 781 16.66 -18.54 -19.24
N TYR A 782 16.30 -19.27 -20.29
CA TYR A 782 15.00 -19.15 -20.97
C TYR A 782 14.10 -20.34 -20.64
N LYS A 783 12.80 -20.11 -20.40
CA LYS A 783 11.78 -21.17 -20.19
C LYS A 783 10.59 -20.98 -21.11
N GLY A 784 10.04 -22.07 -21.66
CA GLY A 784 8.89 -22.03 -22.57
C GLY A 784 8.16 -23.37 -22.67
N GLN A 785 7.17 -23.46 -23.57
CA GLN A 785 6.37 -24.66 -23.81
C GLN A 785 6.22 -24.93 -25.33
N VAL A 786 6.19 -26.20 -25.75
CA VAL A 786 6.03 -26.64 -27.16
C VAL A 786 4.99 -27.75 -27.31
N THR A 787 4.19 -27.73 -28.39
CA THR A 787 3.22 -28.80 -28.74
C THR A 787 3.67 -29.59 -29.98
N VAL A 788 3.98 -30.88 -29.81
CA VAL A 788 4.58 -31.78 -30.81
C VAL A 788 3.52 -32.64 -31.53
N GLY A 789 3.56 -32.69 -32.87
CA GLY A 789 2.61 -33.42 -33.74
C GLY A 789 3.12 -34.75 -34.30
N THR A 790 2.68 -35.13 -35.51
CA THR A 790 3.11 -36.36 -36.25
C THR A 790 4.11 -36.08 -37.38
N SER A 791 4.60 -34.85 -37.48
CA SER A 791 5.66 -34.43 -38.42
C SER A 791 6.70 -33.59 -37.67
N ALA A 792 7.90 -33.50 -38.23
CA ALA A 792 9.00 -32.72 -37.66
C ALA A 792 8.64 -31.23 -37.57
N MET A 793 9.14 -30.53 -36.54
CA MET A 793 8.89 -29.10 -36.35
C MET A 793 10.13 -28.37 -35.80
N THR A 794 10.07 -27.04 -35.78
CA THR A 794 11.15 -26.17 -35.28
C THR A 794 10.61 -25.22 -34.21
N VAL A 795 11.38 -25.03 -33.13
CA VAL A 795 11.12 -24.07 -32.04
C VAL A 795 12.26 -23.05 -32.03
N ASN A 796 11.95 -21.78 -32.29
CA ASN A 796 12.96 -20.71 -32.21
C ASN A 796 12.98 -20.13 -30.80
N VAL A 797 14.16 -20.07 -30.20
CA VAL A 797 14.40 -19.55 -28.84
C VAL A 797 15.36 -18.38 -28.94
N GLN A 798 14.97 -17.24 -28.37
CA GLN A 798 15.81 -16.03 -28.31
C GLN A 798 16.27 -15.81 -26.86
N MET A 799 17.58 -15.80 -26.63
CA MET A 799 18.15 -15.63 -25.29
C MET A 799 18.63 -14.19 -25.06
N ASN A 800 18.50 -13.69 -23.83
CA ASN A 800 19.03 -12.39 -23.44
C ASN A 800 20.45 -12.57 -22.86
N LEU A 801 21.41 -11.80 -23.37
CA LEU A 801 22.77 -11.78 -22.88
C LEU A 801 22.85 -11.34 -21.40
N ASN A 802 23.73 -11.94 -20.61
CA ASN A 802 23.95 -11.58 -19.21
C ASN A 802 25.27 -10.80 -19.06
N PRO A 803 25.22 -9.46 -18.97
CA PRO A 803 26.42 -8.62 -18.99
C PRO A 803 27.36 -8.89 -17.81
N GLU A 804 26.84 -9.30 -16.65
CA GLU A 804 27.64 -9.60 -15.45
C GLU A 804 28.54 -10.83 -15.61
N ARG A 805 28.22 -11.75 -16.54
CA ARG A 805 29.02 -12.96 -16.77
C ARG A 805 30.10 -12.80 -17.83
N ILE A 806 29.95 -11.81 -18.71
CA ILE A 806 30.84 -11.57 -19.86
C ILE A 806 31.66 -10.28 -19.74
N LYS A 807 31.41 -9.47 -18.72
CA LYS A 807 32.15 -8.25 -18.45
C LYS A 807 33.65 -8.57 -18.26
N PRO A 808 34.57 -7.90 -18.97
CA PRO A 808 36.00 -8.11 -18.80
C PRO A 808 36.48 -7.61 -17.44
N GLU A 809 37.62 -8.13 -16.97
CA GLU A 809 38.28 -7.60 -15.79
C GLU A 809 38.73 -6.15 -16.03
N GLU A 810 38.50 -5.28 -15.04
CA GLU A 810 38.96 -3.88 -15.07
C GLU A 810 40.48 -3.85 -15.13
N ASN A 811 41.04 -3.18 -16.15
CA ASN A 811 42.46 -3.17 -16.42
C ASN A 811 43.04 -1.75 -16.65
N GLY A 812 42.26 -0.70 -16.36
CA GLY A 812 42.68 0.70 -16.54
C GLY A 812 42.51 1.23 -17.96
N ASN A 813 42.09 0.41 -18.92
CA ASN A 813 41.73 0.86 -20.27
C ASN A 813 40.27 1.33 -20.32
N ILE A 814 39.91 2.09 -21.36
CA ILE A 814 38.49 2.29 -21.67
C ILE A 814 37.99 0.98 -22.29
N GLN A 815 36.97 0.36 -21.72
CA GLN A 815 36.47 -0.96 -22.14
C GLN A 815 34.98 -0.86 -22.51
N MET A 816 34.61 -1.36 -23.68
CA MET A 816 33.21 -1.42 -24.13
C MET A 816 32.96 -2.62 -25.05
N MET A 817 31.70 -3.01 -25.21
CA MET A 817 31.29 -4.09 -26.10
C MET A 817 30.41 -3.56 -27.23
N LEU A 818 30.78 -3.92 -28.46
CA LEU A 818 30.12 -3.54 -29.69
C LEU A 818 29.48 -4.76 -30.37
N THR A 819 28.47 -4.54 -31.21
CA THR A 819 27.86 -5.57 -32.04
C THR A 819 27.68 -5.11 -33.49
N GLY A 820 27.70 -6.09 -34.41
CA GLY A 820 27.56 -5.88 -35.85
C GLY A 820 28.90 -5.94 -36.60
N THR A 821 28.81 -6.17 -37.90
CA THR A 821 30.00 -6.30 -38.77
C THR A 821 30.71 -4.99 -39.04
N SER A 822 30.02 -3.85 -38.99
CA SER A 822 30.63 -2.53 -39.12
C SER A 822 30.35 -1.72 -37.87
N CYS A 823 31.41 -1.47 -37.11
CA CYS A 823 31.37 -0.73 -35.85
C CYS A 823 32.19 0.55 -35.97
N SER A 824 31.87 1.54 -35.17
CA SER A 824 32.63 2.79 -35.12
C SER A 824 32.65 3.37 -33.72
N ILE A 825 33.72 4.09 -33.41
CA ILE A 825 33.89 4.85 -32.17
C ILE A 825 34.38 6.27 -32.46
N SER A 826 34.15 7.16 -31.52
CA SER A 826 34.71 8.51 -31.50
C SER A 826 35.62 8.64 -30.29
N VAL A 827 36.83 9.16 -30.48
CA VAL A 827 37.83 9.40 -29.42
C VAL A 827 38.33 10.83 -29.51
N SER A 828 38.37 11.53 -28.37
CA SER A 828 38.93 12.88 -28.26
C SER A 828 40.10 12.91 -27.29
N SER A 829 41.26 13.38 -27.75
CA SER A 829 42.49 13.45 -26.95
C SER A 829 43.40 14.60 -27.41
N PRO A 830 44.14 15.28 -26.52
CA PRO A 830 45.11 16.31 -26.90
C PRO A 830 46.43 15.72 -27.43
N ILE A 831 46.63 14.40 -27.34
CA ILE A 831 47.85 13.69 -27.78
C ILE A 831 47.49 12.44 -28.60
N THR A 832 48.48 11.76 -29.17
CA THR A 832 48.30 10.67 -30.13
C THR A 832 48.99 9.35 -29.70
N ASN A 833 49.07 9.07 -28.41
CA ASN A 833 49.72 7.87 -27.87
C ASN A 833 48.75 6.73 -27.49
N TYR A 834 47.45 6.94 -27.66
CA TYR A 834 46.44 5.91 -27.43
C TYR A 834 46.38 4.91 -28.59
N VAL A 835 46.00 3.68 -28.25
CA VAL A 835 45.85 2.56 -29.19
C VAL A 835 44.48 1.94 -28.99
N ILE A 836 43.75 1.75 -30.08
CA ILE A 836 42.44 1.08 -30.08
C ILE A 836 42.69 -0.39 -30.40
N ASP A 837 42.33 -1.28 -29.48
CA ASP A 837 42.32 -2.73 -29.67
C ASP A 837 40.89 -3.17 -29.90
N TRP A 838 40.59 -3.61 -31.11
CA TRP A 838 39.24 -4.03 -31.50
C TRP A 838 38.85 -5.42 -30.95
N GLY A 839 39.77 -6.13 -30.29
CA GLY A 839 39.51 -7.41 -29.63
C GLY A 839 39.39 -8.62 -30.54
N ASP A 840 39.53 -8.44 -31.86
CA ASP A 840 39.67 -9.51 -32.85
C ASP A 840 41.13 -9.76 -33.26
N GLY A 841 42.08 -9.19 -32.49
CA GLY A 841 43.51 -9.22 -32.76
C GLY A 841 44.01 -8.09 -33.66
N THR A 842 43.14 -7.15 -34.06
CA THR A 842 43.52 -5.95 -34.79
C THR A 842 43.66 -4.73 -33.86
N GLU A 843 44.70 -3.92 -34.11
CA GLU A 843 44.98 -2.70 -33.36
C GLU A 843 45.11 -1.51 -34.32
N GLU A 844 44.64 -0.33 -33.89
CA GLU A 844 44.72 0.91 -34.64
C GLU A 844 45.32 2.03 -33.77
N ASN A 845 46.34 2.73 -34.30
CA ASN A 845 46.97 3.86 -33.61
C ASN A 845 46.17 5.16 -33.81
N ALA A 846 46.31 6.09 -32.86
CA ALA A 846 45.71 7.42 -32.98
C ALA A 846 46.04 8.13 -34.31
N SER A 847 45.02 8.55 -35.05
CA SER A 847 45.15 9.24 -36.35
C SER A 847 45.48 10.74 -36.25
N GLY A 848 45.39 11.32 -35.04
CA GLY A 848 45.68 12.72 -34.77
C GLY A 848 45.08 13.20 -33.44
N THR A 849 45.33 14.46 -33.10
CA THR A 849 44.76 15.12 -31.90
C THR A 849 43.34 15.63 -32.16
N GLY A 850 42.61 15.94 -31.08
CA GLY A 850 41.20 16.36 -31.12
C GLY A 850 40.26 15.17 -31.28
N THR A 851 39.01 15.43 -31.65
CA THR A 851 38.00 14.38 -31.87
C THR A 851 38.22 13.69 -33.21
N LYS A 852 38.34 12.37 -33.18
CA LYS A 852 38.53 11.49 -34.35
C LYS A 852 37.54 10.34 -34.30
N SER A 853 37.01 9.97 -35.47
CA SER A 853 36.18 8.78 -35.64
C SER A 853 37.01 7.64 -36.22
N TYR A 854 36.82 6.45 -35.68
CA TYR A 854 37.48 5.22 -36.11
C TYR A 854 36.40 4.19 -36.47
N SER A 855 36.60 3.47 -37.56
CA SER A 855 35.65 2.49 -38.06
C SER A 855 36.35 1.17 -38.29
N HIS A 856 35.72 0.08 -37.87
CA HIS A 856 36.27 -1.27 -38.01
C HIS A 856 35.24 -2.23 -38.58
N THR A 857 35.73 -3.20 -39.34
CA THR A 857 34.90 -4.26 -39.93
C THR A 857 35.27 -5.60 -39.32
N TYR A 858 34.39 -6.14 -38.48
CA TYR A 858 34.53 -7.45 -37.88
C TYR A 858 34.15 -8.57 -38.86
N GLY A 859 34.75 -9.75 -38.68
CA GLY A 859 34.46 -10.94 -39.50
C GLY A 859 33.07 -11.54 -39.28
N ASN A 860 32.36 -11.16 -38.21
CA ASN A 860 31.00 -11.59 -37.91
C ASN A 860 30.20 -10.47 -37.20
N SER A 861 28.88 -10.64 -37.10
CA SER A 861 27.95 -9.68 -36.49
C SER A 861 27.79 -9.82 -34.98
N GLY A 862 28.52 -10.74 -34.34
CA GLY A 862 28.42 -11.06 -32.92
C GLY A 862 28.89 -9.94 -31.99
N PHE A 863 29.31 -10.32 -30.78
CA PHE A 863 29.75 -9.39 -29.74
C PHE A 863 31.26 -9.27 -29.71
N HIS A 864 31.76 -8.04 -29.71
CA HIS A 864 33.18 -7.74 -29.80
C HIS A 864 33.60 -6.86 -28.63
N GLN A 865 34.50 -7.37 -27.80
CA GLN A 865 35.10 -6.63 -26.70
C GLN A 865 36.18 -5.70 -27.25
N MET A 866 36.04 -4.41 -27.05
CA MET A 866 36.99 -3.41 -27.55
C MET A 866 37.57 -2.62 -26.39
N GLU A 867 38.87 -2.32 -26.47
CA GLU A 867 39.58 -1.50 -25.49
C GLU A 867 40.35 -0.34 -26.12
N VAL A 868 40.45 0.78 -25.40
CA VAL A 868 41.39 1.86 -25.74
C VAL A 868 42.46 1.94 -24.67
N ARG A 869 43.68 1.58 -25.06
CA ARG A 869 44.88 1.56 -24.20
C ARG A 869 45.56 2.92 -24.19
N ASN A 870 46.39 3.17 -23.16
CA ASN A 870 47.05 4.46 -22.92
C ASN A 870 46.06 5.64 -22.88
N CYS A 871 44.90 5.44 -22.25
CA CYS A 871 43.74 6.33 -22.33
C CYS A 871 43.79 7.56 -21.40
N ARG A 872 44.87 7.76 -20.63
CA ARG A 872 44.96 8.76 -19.54
C ARG A 872 44.65 10.20 -19.96
N ASP A 873 44.91 10.55 -21.21
CA ASP A 873 44.66 11.89 -21.76
C ASP A 873 43.41 11.96 -22.64
N ILE A 874 42.66 10.87 -22.79
CA ILE A 874 41.38 10.86 -23.51
C ILE A 874 40.33 11.57 -22.65
N THR A 875 39.63 12.53 -23.26
CA THR A 875 38.59 13.35 -22.61
C THR A 875 37.18 12.98 -23.10
N SER A 876 37.06 12.21 -24.17
CA SER A 876 35.79 11.64 -24.64
C SER A 876 36.06 10.36 -25.43
N CYS A 877 35.31 9.30 -25.18
CA CYS A 877 35.37 8.06 -25.96
C CYS A 877 33.99 7.40 -25.97
N MET A 878 33.41 7.20 -27.15
CA MET A 878 32.08 6.64 -27.28
C MET A 878 31.91 5.82 -28.57
N GLY A 879 31.42 4.59 -28.46
CA GLY A 879 30.91 3.81 -29.58
C GLY A 879 29.62 4.38 -30.16
N TYR A 880 29.38 4.14 -31.45
CA TYR A 880 28.16 4.58 -32.12
C TYR A 880 26.93 3.88 -31.54
N SER A 881 25.83 4.63 -31.38
CA SER A 881 24.62 4.18 -30.68
C SER A 881 23.96 2.93 -31.29
N SER A 882 24.11 2.71 -32.60
CA SER A 882 23.63 1.52 -33.31
C SER A 882 24.39 0.23 -32.99
N ASN A 883 25.59 0.34 -32.42
CA ASN A 883 26.51 -0.78 -32.20
C ASN A 883 26.79 -1.05 -30.72
N LEU A 884 26.61 -0.06 -29.84
CA LEU A 884 26.97 -0.18 -28.43
C LEU A 884 26.00 -1.11 -27.68
N ILE A 885 26.53 -2.20 -27.11
CA ILE A 885 25.80 -3.12 -26.23
C ILE A 885 26.09 -2.82 -24.77
N ALA A 886 27.36 -2.58 -24.42
CA ALA A 886 27.76 -2.29 -23.06
C ALA A 886 28.94 -1.34 -22.98
N TYR A 887 29.00 -0.52 -21.93
CA TYR A 887 30.16 0.32 -21.63
C TYR A 887 30.71 -0.08 -20.26
N TRP A 888 31.80 -0.83 -20.24
CA TRP A 888 32.28 -1.47 -19.01
C TRP A 888 32.99 -0.49 -18.09
N SER A 889 33.88 0.34 -18.65
CA SER A 889 34.69 1.29 -17.87
C SER A 889 35.32 2.36 -18.74
N ILE A 890 35.60 3.53 -18.14
CA ILE A 890 36.42 4.58 -18.75
C ILE A 890 37.91 4.45 -18.37
N GLY A 891 38.31 3.41 -17.63
CA GLY A 891 39.71 3.20 -17.23
C GLY A 891 40.33 4.41 -16.52
N ASP A 892 41.61 4.65 -16.73
CA ASP A 892 42.35 5.80 -16.16
C ASP A 892 42.17 7.11 -16.95
N SER A 893 41.20 7.16 -17.86
CA SER A 893 40.96 8.32 -18.72
C SER A 893 40.34 9.51 -17.96
N LYS A 894 40.32 10.66 -18.64
CA LYS A 894 39.64 11.89 -18.20
C LYS A 894 38.25 12.03 -18.82
N VAL A 895 37.67 10.94 -19.34
CA VAL A 895 36.36 10.96 -19.97
C VAL A 895 35.30 11.35 -18.93
N SER A 896 34.45 12.30 -19.28
CA SER A 896 33.30 12.73 -18.50
C SER A 896 32.16 13.11 -19.46
N ASN A 897 30.98 13.39 -18.92
CA ASN A 897 29.78 13.80 -19.66
C ASN A 897 29.34 12.79 -20.73
N ILE A 898 29.47 11.49 -20.44
CA ILE A 898 28.94 10.43 -21.31
C ILE A 898 27.40 10.49 -21.30
N THR A 899 26.80 10.25 -22.47
CA THR A 899 25.38 9.98 -22.66
C THR A 899 25.18 8.78 -23.57
N PHE A 900 24.20 7.95 -23.26
CA PHE A 900 23.81 6.77 -24.03
C PHE A 900 22.53 6.99 -24.82
N SER A 901 22.12 8.24 -25.01
CA SER A 901 20.92 8.58 -25.78
C SER A 901 20.90 7.88 -27.16
N GLY A 902 19.80 7.19 -27.45
CA GLY A 902 19.56 6.46 -28.69
C GLY A 902 20.33 5.13 -28.81
N CYS A 903 21.06 4.69 -27.78
CA CYS A 903 21.74 3.39 -27.78
C CYS A 903 20.73 2.26 -27.58
N SER A 904 19.92 1.99 -28.61
CA SER A 904 18.80 1.04 -28.53
C SER A 904 19.20 -0.39 -28.20
N LYS A 905 20.46 -0.75 -28.39
CA LYS A 905 21.04 -2.06 -28.05
C LYS A 905 21.75 -2.09 -26.68
N LEU A 906 21.86 -0.95 -25.99
CA LEU A 906 22.52 -0.91 -24.68
C LEU A 906 21.77 -1.78 -23.67
N ILE A 907 22.52 -2.64 -22.98
CA ILE A 907 22.03 -3.48 -21.87
C ILE A 907 22.74 -3.20 -20.55
N TYR A 908 23.88 -2.49 -20.57
CA TYR A 908 24.71 -2.30 -19.38
C TYR A 908 25.66 -1.09 -19.48
N PHE A 909 25.85 -0.39 -18.37
CA PHE A 909 27.02 0.46 -18.15
C PHE A 909 27.64 0.15 -16.79
N GLY A 910 28.97 0.23 -16.68
CA GLY A 910 29.69 -0.09 -15.46
C GLY A 910 29.68 1.03 -14.43
N LYS A 911 29.91 0.65 -13.16
CA LYS A 911 29.88 1.56 -12.01
C LYS A 911 30.80 2.78 -12.11
N ASP A 912 31.93 2.62 -12.80
CA ASP A 912 33.01 3.61 -12.85
C ASP A 912 32.90 4.54 -14.08
N VAL A 913 31.90 4.34 -14.95
CA VAL A 913 31.71 5.12 -16.19
C VAL A 913 31.55 6.61 -15.91
N PHE A 914 30.98 6.96 -14.76
CA PHE A 914 30.66 8.33 -14.37
C PHE A 914 31.56 8.87 -13.25
N LYS A 915 32.67 8.20 -12.91
CA LYS A 915 33.52 8.58 -11.77
C LYS A 915 34.15 9.98 -11.90
N ASN A 916 34.29 10.49 -13.12
CA ASN A 916 34.82 11.83 -13.40
C ASN A 916 33.72 12.92 -13.46
N ASP A 917 32.44 12.58 -13.35
CA ASP A 917 31.30 13.50 -13.45
C ASP A 917 30.93 14.15 -12.08
N THR A 918 31.93 14.64 -11.34
CA THR A 918 31.73 15.17 -9.97
C THR A 918 30.92 16.47 -9.92
N ASP A 919 30.88 17.22 -11.03
CA ASP A 919 30.23 18.53 -11.14
C ASP A 919 29.04 18.55 -12.10
N ARG A 920 28.47 17.38 -12.42
CA ARG A 920 27.43 17.26 -13.45
C ARG A 920 26.13 17.97 -13.03
N THR A 921 25.68 18.89 -13.88
CA THR A 921 24.42 19.64 -13.71
C THR A 921 23.30 19.17 -14.65
N ASP A 922 23.62 18.37 -15.65
CA ASP A 922 22.71 17.92 -16.70
C ASP A 922 22.79 16.39 -16.84
N ALA A 923 21.70 15.72 -16.47
CA ALA A 923 21.49 14.29 -16.65
C ALA A 923 20.48 13.99 -17.76
N SER A 924 20.10 15.00 -18.55
CA SER A 924 19.09 14.85 -19.57
C SER A 924 19.50 13.85 -20.64
N LEU A 925 18.52 13.10 -21.13
CA LEU A 925 18.65 12.09 -22.19
C LEU A 925 19.64 10.96 -21.92
N LEU A 926 20.21 10.84 -20.71
CA LEU A 926 21.34 9.94 -20.42
C LEU A 926 21.12 8.51 -20.92
N LEU A 927 19.93 7.95 -20.69
CA LEU A 927 19.55 6.60 -21.13
C LEU A 927 18.33 6.64 -22.07
N SER A 928 18.00 7.81 -22.62
CA SER A 928 16.83 7.94 -23.49
C SER A 928 16.97 7.04 -24.72
N GLY A 929 15.94 6.27 -25.06
CA GLY A 929 15.92 5.38 -26.21
C GLY A 929 16.75 4.10 -26.04
N CYS A 930 17.22 3.78 -24.83
CA CYS A 930 17.88 2.51 -24.52
C CYS A 930 16.84 1.38 -24.37
N SER A 931 16.14 1.07 -25.47
CA SER A 931 14.97 0.16 -25.50
C SER A 931 15.26 -1.29 -25.09
N SER A 932 16.53 -1.66 -24.99
CA SER A 932 16.97 -3.01 -24.62
C SER A 932 17.32 -3.18 -23.14
N LEU A 933 17.33 -2.10 -22.35
CA LEU A 933 17.51 -2.18 -20.90
C LEU A 933 16.31 -2.88 -20.27
N ILE A 934 16.54 -4.04 -19.65
CA ILE A 934 15.55 -4.78 -18.85
C ILE A 934 15.58 -4.32 -17.38
N SER A 935 16.78 -3.97 -16.91
CA SER A 935 17.09 -3.40 -15.60
C SER A 935 18.25 -2.43 -15.75
N VAL A 936 18.41 -1.50 -14.81
CA VAL A 936 19.53 -0.56 -14.79
C VAL A 936 19.95 -0.26 -13.35
N ASP A 937 21.27 -0.22 -13.10
CA ASP A 937 21.84 0.24 -11.83
C ASP A 937 22.14 1.75 -11.92
N LEU A 938 21.38 2.55 -11.17
CA LEU A 938 21.57 4.01 -11.13
C LEU A 938 22.52 4.45 -10.00
N THR A 939 23.08 3.55 -9.20
CA THR A 939 23.99 3.87 -8.08
C THR A 939 25.14 4.81 -8.49
N PRO A 940 25.76 4.67 -9.68
CA PRO A 940 26.82 5.59 -10.12
C PRO A 940 26.40 7.06 -10.21
N LEU A 941 25.09 7.34 -10.30
CA LEU A 941 24.52 8.67 -10.41
C LEU A 941 24.32 9.38 -9.06
N ALA A 942 24.47 8.66 -7.94
CA ALA A 942 24.18 9.16 -6.59
C ALA A 942 25.03 10.37 -6.18
N SER A 943 26.24 10.47 -6.73
CA SER A 943 27.16 11.58 -6.45
C SER A 943 26.81 12.89 -7.17
N TRP A 944 25.88 12.87 -8.13
CA TRP A 944 25.55 14.02 -8.98
C TRP A 944 24.59 15.03 -8.31
N VAL A 945 24.94 15.53 -7.14
CA VAL A 945 24.10 16.42 -6.31
C VAL A 945 23.84 17.81 -6.92
N LYS A 946 24.50 18.15 -8.03
CA LYS A 946 24.36 19.44 -8.73
C LYS A 946 23.38 19.39 -9.91
N VAL A 947 22.77 18.23 -10.20
CA VAL A 947 21.85 18.07 -11.34
C VAL A 947 20.63 19.00 -11.21
N ALA A 948 20.39 19.76 -12.28
CA ALA A 948 19.27 20.68 -12.46
C ALA A 948 18.33 20.24 -13.59
N ASP A 949 18.83 19.50 -14.59
CA ASP A 949 18.02 18.94 -15.69
C ASP A 949 18.07 17.40 -15.67
N ALA A 950 16.92 16.77 -15.44
CA ALA A 950 16.73 15.31 -15.45
C ALA A 950 15.82 14.85 -16.59
N ARG A 951 15.57 15.71 -17.58
CA ARG A 951 14.66 15.44 -18.70
C ARG A 951 15.00 14.15 -19.43
N ALA A 952 13.98 13.35 -19.73
CA ALA A 952 14.08 12.15 -20.55
C ALA A 952 15.13 11.14 -20.06
N LEU A 953 15.50 11.15 -18.77
CA LEU A 953 16.58 10.31 -18.22
C LEU A 953 16.49 8.85 -18.69
N LEU A 954 15.30 8.26 -18.61
CA LEU A 954 14.99 6.88 -18.98
C LEU A 954 13.92 6.79 -20.09
N SER A 955 13.62 7.90 -20.76
CA SER A 955 12.54 7.94 -21.75
C SER A 955 12.76 6.92 -22.88
N GLY A 956 11.79 6.06 -23.18
CA GLY A 956 11.87 5.09 -24.27
C GLY A 956 12.63 3.81 -23.91
N CYS A 957 12.92 3.57 -22.63
CA CYS A 957 13.43 2.28 -22.16
C CYS A 957 12.31 1.23 -22.13
N SER A 958 11.79 0.86 -23.31
CA SER A 958 10.55 0.08 -23.45
C SER A 958 10.59 -1.33 -22.86
N SER A 959 11.77 -1.92 -22.70
CA SER A 959 11.95 -3.24 -22.06
C SER A 959 12.15 -3.19 -20.55
N LEU A 960 12.23 -1.99 -19.94
CA LEU A 960 12.53 -1.81 -18.52
C LEU A 960 11.33 -2.27 -17.69
N ILE A 961 11.53 -3.30 -16.86
CA ILE A 961 10.45 -3.91 -16.06
C ILE A 961 10.33 -3.22 -14.70
N SER A 962 11.46 -2.78 -14.14
CA SER A 962 11.56 -2.09 -12.85
C SER A 962 12.79 -1.20 -12.83
N VAL A 963 12.80 -0.19 -11.97
CA VAL A 963 13.94 0.70 -11.75
C VAL A 963 13.98 1.17 -10.30
N ASP A 964 15.17 1.16 -9.70
CA ASP A 964 15.41 1.78 -8.40
C ASP A 964 15.85 3.23 -8.59
N LEU A 965 15.01 4.18 -8.15
CA LEU A 965 15.28 5.61 -8.23
C LEU A 965 16.02 6.16 -7.00
N THR A 966 16.29 5.34 -5.98
CA THR A 966 16.94 5.78 -4.72
C THR A 966 18.23 6.59 -4.92
N PRO A 967 19.11 6.25 -5.90
CA PRO A 967 20.29 7.04 -6.20
C PRO A 967 20.00 8.50 -6.59
N LEU A 968 18.79 8.82 -7.04
CA LEU A 968 18.40 10.16 -7.48
C LEU A 968 17.94 11.08 -6.33
N SER A 969 17.83 10.55 -5.11
CA SER A 969 17.33 11.29 -3.93
C SER A 969 18.14 12.53 -3.55
N GLY A 970 19.43 12.54 -3.87
CA GLY A 970 20.32 13.68 -3.64
C GLY A 970 20.18 14.84 -4.65
N TRP A 971 19.36 14.69 -5.70
CA TRP A 971 19.26 15.67 -6.80
C TRP A 971 18.30 16.84 -6.46
N VAL A 972 18.56 17.53 -5.35
CA VAL A 972 17.70 18.61 -4.81
C VAL A 972 17.62 19.88 -5.68
N ASN A 973 18.39 19.93 -6.76
CA ASN A 973 18.48 21.08 -7.66
C ASN A 973 17.65 20.94 -8.95
N VAL A 974 16.98 19.80 -9.17
CA VAL A 974 16.22 19.52 -10.39
C VAL A 974 15.07 20.51 -10.57
N THR A 975 15.06 21.16 -11.74
CA THR A 975 13.97 22.05 -12.20
C THR A 975 13.17 21.46 -13.36
N TYR A 976 13.77 20.56 -14.14
CA TYR A 976 13.15 19.91 -15.30
C TYR A 976 13.13 18.38 -15.12
N ALA A 977 11.92 17.81 -15.08
CA ALA A 977 11.68 16.37 -14.95
C ALA A 977 10.85 15.80 -16.11
N LEU A 978 10.70 16.56 -17.19
CA LEU A 978 9.85 16.17 -18.32
C LEU A 978 10.34 14.87 -18.97
N THR A 979 9.39 14.03 -19.37
CA THR A 979 9.55 12.70 -19.99
C THR A 979 10.44 11.71 -19.23
N LEU A 980 10.70 11.92 -17.93
CA LEU A 980 11.67 11.15 -17.14
C LEU A 980 11.63 9.64 -17.41
N LEU A 981 10.43 9.04 -17.38
CA LEU A 981 10.15 7.62 -17.59
C LEU A 981 9.20 7.38 -18.78
N SER A 982 8.96 8.38 -19.62
CA SER A 982 8.01 8.27 -20.72
C SER A 982 8.37 7.14 -21.67
N GLY A 983 7.42 6.27 -22.01
CA GLY A 983 7.61 5.17 -22.95
C GLY A 983 8.29 3.93 -22.36
N CYS A 984 8.43 3.84 -21.02
CA CYS A 984 8.83 2.61 -20.35
C CYS A 984 7.65 1.61 -20.33
N SER A 985 7.28 1.10 -21.50
CA SER A 985 6.03 0.36 -21.71
C SER A 985 5.90 -0.95 -20.93
N SER A 986 7.02 -1.56 -20.53
CA SER A 986 7.07 -2.80 -19.73
C SER A 986 7.09 -2.57 -18.22
N LEU A 987 7.15 -1.31 -17.76
CA LEU A 987 7.23 -0.95 -16.35
C LEU A 987 5.90 -1.26 -15.66
N THR A 988 5.91 -2.18 -14.69
CA THR A 988 4.69 -2.64 -14.00
C THR A 988 4.42 -1.85 -12.71
N SER A 989 5.46 -1.34 -12.07
CA SER A 989 5.41 -0.46 -10.90
C SER A 989 6.65 0.44 -10.87
N VAL A 990 6.56 1.55 -10.14
CA VAL A 990 7.68 2.45 -9.87
C VAL A 990 7.51 3.11 -8.51
N ASP A 991 8.57 3.15 -7.71
CA ASP A 991 8.61 3.91 -6.46
C ASP A 991 9.12 5.33 -6.74
N LEU A 992 8.25 6.33 -6.55
CA LEU A 992 8.58 7.75 -6.76
C LEU A 992 9.13 8.43 -5.49
N THR A 993 9.20 7.74 -4.34
CA THR A 993 9.68 8.30 -3.06
C THR A 993 11.00 9.06 -3.17
N PRO A 994 12.01 8.57 -3.93
CA PRO A 994 13.27 9.28 -4.10
C PRO A 994 13.13 10.66 -4.76
N LEU A 995 12.04 10.94 -5.48
CA LEU A 995 11.80 12.22 -6.16
C LEU A 995 11.21 13.30 -5.25
N ALA A 996 10.85 12.98 -3.99
CA ALA A 996 10.21 13.92 -3.06
C ALA A 996 11.10 15.13 -2.71
N SER A 997 12.42 14.98 -2.83
CA SER A 997 13.39 16.05 -2.58
C SER A 997 13.51 17.06 -3.74
N TRP A 998 12.89 16.80 -4.90
CA TRP A 998 12.98 17.63 -6.11
C TRP A 998 12.02 18.84 -6.06
N VAL A 999 12.05 19.61 -4.96
CA VAL A 999 11.13 20.71 -4.66
C VAL A 999 11.23 21.92 -5.61
N LYS A 1000 12.19 21.90 -6.55
CA LYS A 1000 12.41 22.97 -7.54
C LYS A 1000 11.79 22.67 -8.90
N VAL A 1001 11.20 21.50 -9.12
CA VAL A 1001 10.60 21.10 -10.40
C VAL A 1001 9.51 22.08 -10.81
N ALA A 1002 9.64 22.61 -12.03
CA ALA A 1002 8.67 23.51 -12.65
C ALA A 1002 7.98 22.89 -13.88
N ASP A 1003 8.55 21.82 -14.44
CA ASP A 1003 8.09 21.14 -15.65
C ASP A 1003 8.22 19.62 -15.48
N CYS A 1004 7.09 18.92 -15.58
CA CYS A 1004 6.97 17.46 -15.52
C CYS A 1004 6.15 16.88 -16.69
N ASP A 1005 6.13 17.59 -17.83
CA ASP A 1005 5.45 17.12 -19.06
C ASP A 1005 5.80 15.65 -19.35
N SER A 1006 4.78 14.81 -19.52
CA SER A 1006 4.89 13.42 -19.94
C SER A 1006 5.71 12.54 -19.00
N LEU A 1007 5.84 12.88 -17.70
CA LEU A 1007 6.68 12.16 -16.71
C LEU A 1007 6.61 10.63 -16.84
N LEU A 1008 5.40 10.08 -16.91
CA LEU A 1008 5.10 8.63 -16.99
C LEU A 1008 4.30 8.28 -18.26
N SER A 1009 4.25 9.16 -19.26
CA SER A 1009 3.45 8.95 -20.48
C SER A 1009 3.90 7.69 -21.22
N GLY A 1010 2.99 6.78 -21.54
CA GLY A 1010 3.26 5.55 -22.29
C GLY A 1010 3.78 4.38 -21.45
N CYS A 1011 3.73 4.47 -20.12
CA CYS A 1011 3.97 3.34 -19.21
C CYS A 1011 2.77 2.37 -19.24
N SER A 1012 2.55 1.72 -20.39
CA SER A 1012 1.31 0.98 -20.69
C SER A 1012 1.01 -0.20 -19.77
N SER A 1013 2.04 -0.81 -19.15
CA SER A 1013 1.91 -1.93 -18.21
C SER A 1013 1.73 -1.51 -16.74
N LEU A 1014 1.77 -0.21 -16.43
CA LEU A 1014 1.63 0.32 -15.07
C LEU A 1014 0.19 0.14 -14.59
N THR A 1015 -0.01 -0.62 -13.51
CA THR A 1015 -1.35 -0.93 -12.97
C THR A 1015 -1.79 0.03 -11.86
N SER A 1016 -0.83 0.59 -11.12
CA SER A 1016 -1.02 1.62 -10.11
C SER A 1016 0.25 2.49 -9.99
N VAL A 1017 0.10 3.69 -9.44
CA VAL A 1017 1.21 4.59 -9.10
C VAL A 1017 0.86 5.42 -7.88
N ASP A 1018 1.80 5.54 -6.94
CA ASP A 1018 1.68 6.46 -5.81
C ASP A 1018 2.29 7.83 -6.18
N LEU A 1019 1.43 8.85 -6.23
CA LEU A 1019 1.84 10.23 -6.54
C LEU A 1019 2.20 11.05 -5.28
N THR A 1020 2.07 10.50 -4.07
CA THR A 1020 2.36 11.19 -2.80
C THR A 1020 3.74 11.87 -2.78
N PRO A 1021 4.82 11.24 -3.30
CA PRO A 1021 6.13 11.87 -3.36
C PRO A 1021 6.17 13.17 -4.17
N LEU A 1022 5.25 13.38 -5.10
CA LEU A 1022 5.20 14.57 -5.95
C LEU A 1022 4.50 15.78 -5.28
N ALA A 1023 3.93 15.62 -4.08
CA ALA A 1023 3.20 16.69 -3.38
C ALA A 1023 4.07 17.92 -3.08
N SER A 1024 5.38 17.73 -2.93
CA SER A 1024 6.33 18.81 -2.65
C SER A 1024 6.68 19.65 -3.90
N TRP A 1025 6.25 19.25 -5.10
CA TRP A 1025 6.55 19.91 -6.38
C TRP A 1025 5.65 21.14 -6.63
N VAL A 1026 5.55 22.04 -5.66
CA VAL A 1026 4.62 23.20 -5.67
C VAL A 1026 4.92 24.27 -6.73
N LYS A 1027 6.02 24.13 -7.48
CA LYS A 1027 6.45 25.06 -8.54
C LYS A 1027 6.05 24.63 -9.95
N VAL A 1028 5.42 23.46 -10.11
CA VAL A 1028 5.00 22.92 -11.42
C VAL A 1028 4.08 23.91 -12.15
N ARG A 1029 4.42 24.20 -13.40
CA ARG A 1029 3.65 25.00 -14.36
C ARG A 1029 3.15 24.16 -15.52
N ASP A 1030 3.84 23.08 -15.84
CA ASP A 1030 3.53 22.20 -16.97
C ASP A 1030 3.38 20.76 -16.48
N ALA A 1031 2.14 20.25 -16.57
CA ALA A 1031 1.75 18.89 -16.20
C ALA A 1031 1.14 18.14 -17.40
N ARG A 1032 1.47 18.56 -18.63
CA ARG A 1032 0.95 17.92 -19.85
C ARG A 1032 1.26 16.43 -19.84
N ALA A 1033 0.31 15.62 -20.30
CA ALA A 1033 0.47 14.19 -20.56
C ALA A 1033 1.08 13.36 -19.41
N LEU A 1034 0.98 13.80 -18.15
CA LEU A 1034 1.66 13.20 -16.99
C LEU A 1034 1.56 11.67 -16.96
N LEU A 1035 0.36 11.15 -17.22
CA LEU A 1035 0.01 9.71 -17.23
C LEU A 1035 -0.64 9.28 -18.55
N GLN A 1036 -0.41 10.01 -19.64
CA GLN A 1036 -1.01 9.67 -20.93
C GLN A 1036 -0.63 8.23 -21.36
N ASN A 1037 -1.57 7.47 -21.93
CA ASN A 1037 -1.40 6.11 -22.44
C ASN A 1037 -0.91 5.08 -21.39
N CYS A 1038 -1.12 5.33 -20.09
CA CYS A 1038 -1.01 4.31 -19.03
C CYS A 1038 -2.21 3.35 -19.09
N SER A 1039 -2.27 2.54 -20.15
CA SER A 1039 -3.46 1.77 -20.55
C SER A 1039 -3.92 0.71 -19.53
N SER A 1040 -3.02 0.21 -18.68
CA SER A 1040 -3.32 -0.77 -17.62
C SER A 1040 -3.70 -0.15 -16.27
N LEU A 1041 -3.64 1.19 -16.14
CA LEU A 1041 -3.95 1.89 -14.89
C LEU A 1041 -5.46 1.81 -14.60
N THR A 1042 -5.83 1.24 -13.47
CA THR A 1042 -7.24 1.02 -13.08
C THR A 1042 -7.81 2.14 -12.21
N SER A 1043 -6.96 2.77 -11.40
CA SER A 1043 -7.26 3.93 -10.57
C SER A 1043 -6.00 4.79 -10.37
N VAL A 1044 -6.20 6.05 -9.99
CA VAL A 1044 -5.12 6.97 -9.60
C VAL A 1044 -5.65 7.96 -8.56
N ASP A 1045 -4.87 8.19 -7.51
CA ASP A 1045 -5.14 9.24 -6.53
C ASP A 1045 -4.43 10.53 -6.94
N LEU A 1046 -5.21 11.58 -7.22
CA LEU A 1046 -4.71 12.90 -7.61
C LEU A 1046 -4.55 13.86 -6.42
N THR A 1047 -4.90 13.46 -5.19
CA THR A 1047 -4.80 14.29 -3.96
C THR A 1047 -3.42 14.93 -3.78
N PRO A 1048 -2.31 14.22 -4.03
CA PRO A 1048 -0.97 14.80 -3.94
C PRO A 1048 -0.74 16.02 -4.84
N LEU A 1049 -1.49 16.15 -5.95
CA LEU A 1049 -1.32 17.23 -6.93
C LEU A 1049 -2.05 18.53 -6.54
N SER A 1050 -2.80 18.53 -5.43
CA SER A 1050 -3.58 19.70 -4.97
C SER A 1050 -2.71 20.92 -4.63
N GLY A 1051 -1.44 20.72 -4.28
CA GLY A 1051 -0.48 21.80 -4.04
C GLY A 1051 0.07 22.48 -5.30
N TRP A 1052 -0.22 21.96 -6.51
CA TRP A 1052 0.34 22.46 -7.78
C TRP A 1052 -0.42 23.68 -8.33
N VAL A 1053 -0.59 24.71 -7.51
CA VAL A 1053 -1.39 25.92 -7.81
C VAL A 1053 -0.87 26.79 -8.97
N ASN A 1054 0.32 26.46 -9.51
CA ASN A 1054 0.95 27.19 -10.60
C ASN A 1054 0.76 26.54 -11.98
N VAL A 1055 0.07 25.40 -12.06
CA VAL A 1055 -0.16 24.68 -13.32
C VAL A 1055 -0.91 25.57 -14.32
N THR A 1056 -0.32 25.69 -15.51
CA THR A 1056 -0.86 26.40 -16.66
C THR A 1056 -1.29 25.41 -17.75
N TYR A 1057 -0.56 24.29 -17.92
CA TYR A 1057 -0.83 23.31 -18.97
C TYR A 1057 -1.13 21.92 -18.39
N ALA A 1058 -2.30 21.36 -18.74
CA ALA A 1058 -2.81 20.05 -18.33
C ALA A 1058 -3.29 19.20 -19.54
N LEU A 1059 -2.92 19.58 -20.76
CA LEU A 1059 -3.21 18.85 -22.01
C LEU A 1059 -2.92 17.35 -21.84
N SER A 1060 -3.89 16.50 -22.19
CA SER A 1060 -3.76 15.03 -22.22
C SER A 1060 -3.36 14.35 -20.91
N LEU A 1061 -3.55 15.00 -19.74
CA LEU A 1061 -3.09 14.51 -18.42
C LEU A 1061 -3.27 13.00 -18.20
N LEU A 1062 -4.46 12.47 -18.52
CA LEU A 1062 -4.85 11.06 -18.37
C LEU A 1062 -5.35 10.45 -19.69
N SER A 1063 -5.04 11.07 -20.83
CA SER A 1063 -5.52 10.59 -22.13
C SER A 1063 -5.04 9.17 -22.41
N GLY A 1064 -5.90 8.26 -22.85
CA GLY A 1064 -5.52 6.89 -23.23
C GLY A 1064 -5.36 5.92 -22.05
N CYS A 1065 -5.72 6.32 -20.83
CA CYS A 1065 -5.83 5.41 -19.67
C CYS A 1065 -7.07 4.50 -19.82
N SER A 1066 -7.00 3.56 -20.76
CA SER A 1066 -8.16 2.77 -21.23
C SER A 1066 -8.79 1.86 -20.19
N SER A 1067 -8.06 1.49 -19.12
CA SER A 1067 -8.55 0.65 -18.01
C SER A 1067 -9.11 1.45 -16.82
N LEU A 1068 -8.97 2.78 -16.83
CA LEU A 1068 -9.42 3.64 -15.73
C LEU A 1068 -10.94 3.63 -15.65
N THR A 1069 -11.50 3.19 -14.51
CA THR A 1069 -12.96 3.07 -14.33
C THR A 1069 -13.60 4.31 -13.73
N SER A 1070 -12.86 5.03 -12.89
CA SER A 1070 -13.25 6.27 -12.24
C SER A 1070 -12.01 7.13 -11.99
N VAL A 1071 -12.20 8.44 -11.83
CA VAL A 1071 -11.16 9.37 -11.41
C VAL A 1071 -11.80 10.53 -10.64
N ASP A 1072 -11.20 10.88 -9.49
CA ASP A 1072 -11.58 12.08 -8.74
C ASP A 1072 -10.70 13.26 -9.19
N LEU A 1073 -11.34 14.26 -9.81
CA LEU A 1073 -10.66 15.48 -10.25
C LEU A 1073 -10.67 16.60 -9.19
N THR A 1074 -11.33 16.41 -8.05
CA THR A 1074 -11.46 17.42 -6.98
C THR A 1074 -10.12 18.02 -6.56
N PRO A 1075 -9.04 17.23 -6.41
CA PRO A 1075 -7.73 17.77 -6.08
C PRO A 1075 -7.20 18.83 -7.06
N LEU A 1076 -7.65 18.78 -8.32
CA LEU A 1076 -7.17 19.69 -9.37
C LEU A 1076 -7.89 21.06 -9.36
N ALA A 1077 -8.91 21.26 -8.52
CA ALA A 1077 -9.64 22.54 -8.42
C ALA A 1077 -8.73 23.73 -8.07
N SER A 1078 -7.61 23.47 -7.39
CA SER A 1078 -6.62 24.49 -7.01
C SER A 1078 -5.78 25.00 -8.19
N TRP A 1079 -5.86 24.38 -9.37
CA TRP A 1079 -5.11 24.78 -10.57
C TRP A 1079 -5.78 25.97 -11.27
N VAL A 1080 -6.01 27.06 -10.53
CA VAL A 1080 -6.80 28.22 -10.99
C VAL A 1080 -6.23 28.94 -12.22
N LYS A 1081 -4.92 28.72 -12.48
CA LYS A 1081 -4.17 29.26 -13.63
C LYS A 1081 -4.16 28.32 -14.84
N ALA A 1082 -4.85 27.19 -14.79
CA ALA A 1082 -4.87 26.23 -15.89
C ALA A 1082 -5.55 26.85 -17.13
N VAL A 1083 -4.84 26.78 -18.24
CA VAL A 1083 -5.17 27.43 -19.52
C VAL A 1083 -5.66 26.42 -20.54
N ASP A 1084 -5.00 25.27 -20.58
CA ASP A 1084 -5.14 24.25 -21.62
C ASP A 1084 -5.29 22.88 -20.97
N CYS A 1085 -6.39 22.21 -21.28
CA CYS A 1085 -6.69 20.84 -20.91
C CYS A 1085 -7.32 20.05 -22.04
N ASP A 1086 -6.92 20.37 -23.27
CA ASP A 1086 -7.27 19.58 -24.44
C ASP A 1086 -7.02 18.08 -24.14
N ARG A 1087 -7.94 17.22 -24.57
CA ARG A 1087 -7.82 15.76 -24.43
C ARG A 1087 -7.61 15.23 -23.01
N LEU A 1088 -7.92 15.98 -21.94
CA LEU A 1088 -7.65 15.62 -20.54
C LEU A 1088 -7.93 14.15 -20.21
N LEU A 1089 -9.10 13.65 -20.64
CA LEU A 1089 -9.57 12.27 -20.43
C LEU A 1089 -9.89 11.55 -21.76
N SER A 1090 -9.31 11.99 -22.88
CA SER A 1090 -9.59 11.39 -24.18
C SER A 1090 -9.07 9.95 -24.24
N GLY A 1091 -9.91 8.98 -24.65
CA GLY A 1091 -9.53 7.58 -24.79
C GLY A 1091 -9.61 6.75 -23.51
N CYS A 1092 -10.16 7.30 -22.43
CA CYS A 1092 -10.44 6.55 -21.20
C CYS A 1092 -11.65 5.63 -21.39
N SER A 1093 -11.47 4.56 -22.17
CA SER A 1093 -12.57 3.74 -22.68
C SER A 1093 -13.37 2.97 -21.63
N SER A 1094 -12.82 2.78 -20.43
CA SER A 1094 -13.47 2.09 -19.30
C SER A 1094 -14.13 3.02 -18.28
N LEU A 1095 -13.99 4.33 -18.45
CA LEU A 1095 -14.51 5.33 -17.52
C LEU A 1095 -16.05 5.31 -17.54
N THR A 1096 -16.68 5.09 -16.39
CA THR A 1096 -18.15 4.96 -16.28
C THR A 1096 -18.84 6.27 -15.88
N SER A 1097 -18.14 7.13 -15.16
CA SER A 1097 -18.60 8.48 -14.83
C SER A 1097 -17.42 9.40 -14.56
N VAL A 1098 -17.67 10.72 -14.64
CA VAL A 1098 -16.68 11.72 -14.23
C VAL A 1098 -17.39 12.99 -13.78
N ASP A 1099 -16.86 13.60 -12.72
CA ASP A 1099 -17.24 14.93 -12.26
C ASP A 1099 -16.26 15.99 -12.78
N LEU A 1100 -16.74 16.90 -13.62
CA LEU A 1100 -15.96 18.00 -14.16
C LEU A 1100 -16.15 19.31 -13.39
N THR A 1101 -16.91 19.31 -12.29
CA THR A 1101 -17.06 20.47 -11.39
C THR A 1101 -15.73 21.15 -11.05
N PRO A 1102 -14.64 20.43 -10.76
CA PRO A 1102 -13.35 21.04 -10.43
C PRO A 1102 -12.79 21.96 -11.52
N LEU A 1103 -13.12 21.72 -12.79
CA LEU A 1103 -12.65 22.55 -13.91
C LEU A 1103 -13.31 23.93 -13.94
N ALA A 1104 -14.41 24.14 -13.21
CA ALA A 1104 -15.03 25.46 -13.09
C ALA A 1104 -14.13 26.47 -12.33
N TYR A 1105 -13.19 25.97 -11.53
CA TYR A 1105 -12.20 26.80 -10.82
C TYR A 1105 -11.01 27.19 -11.69
N TRP A 1106 -10.87 26.65 -12.90
CA TRP A 1106 -9.80 26.99 -13.84
C TRP A 1106 -10.14 28.28 -14.59
N THR A 1107 -10.03 29.40 -13.89
CA THR A 1107 -10.51 30.71 -14.35
C THR A 1107 -9.85 31.23 -15.63
N GLU A 1108 -8.65 30.73 -15.97
CA GLU A 1108 -7.90 31.12 -17.17
C GLU A 1108 -8.07 30.15 -18.37
N MET A 1109 -8.95 29.14 -18.23
CA MET A 1109 -9.14 28.08 -19.21
C MET A 1109 -9.69 28.62 -20.54
N ARG A 1110 -8.95 28.34 -21.62
CA ARG A 1110 -9.30 28.75 -22.99
C ARG A 1110 -9.16 27.62 -24.02
N SER A 1111 -8.52 26.50 -23.66
CA SER A 1111 -8.42 25.30 -24.51
C SER A 1111 -8.91 24.06 -23.76
N ASN A 1112 -9.88 23.36 -24.33
CA ASN A 1112 -10.41 22.08 -23.84
C ASN A 1112 -11.03 21.23 -24.97
N SER A 1113 -10.49 21.33 -26.19
CA SER A 1113 -10.90 20.49 -27.31
C SER A 1113 -10.68 19.02 -26.99
N TYR A 1114 -11.66 18.18 -27.33
CA TYR A 1114 -11.65 16.74 -27.05
C TYR A 1114 -11.47 16.37 -25.56
N LEU A 1115 -11.82 17.27 -24.62
CA LEU A 1115 -11.73 17.07 -23.17
C LEU A 1115 -12.15 15.65 -22.74
N ILE A 1116 -13.31 15.20 -23.25
CA ILE A 1116 -13.78 13.83 -23.17
C ILE A 1116 -14.08 13.36 -24.59
N TYR A 1117 -13.17 12.60 -25.19
CA TYR A 1117 -13.32 12.01 -26.52
C TYR A 1117 -13.05 10.51 -26.52
N SER A 1118 -13.88 9.70 -27.17
CA SER A 1118 -13.74 8.23 -27.23
C SER A 1118 -13.78 7.54 -25.86
N CYS A 1119 -14.78 7.87 -25.04
CA CYS A 1119 -15.04 7.26 -23.72
C CYS A 1119 -16.41 6.55 -23.72
N PRO A 1120 -16.60 5.47 -24.50
CA PRO A 1120 -17.91 4.90 -24.82
C PRO A 1120 -18.67 4.31 -23.62
N ARG A 1121 -17.98 4.02 -22.51
CA ARG A 1121 -18.59 3.45 -21.29
C ARG A 1121 -19.14 4.50 -20.31
N LEU A 1122 -18.95 5.80 -20.57
CA LEU A 1122 -19.50 6.85 -19.72
C LEU A 1122 -21.02 6.77 -19.69
N VAL A 1123 -21.58 6.56 -18.50
CA VAL A 1123 -23.03 6.52 -18.22
C VAL A 1123 -23.56 7.92 -17.92
N PHE A 1124 -22.75 8.79 -17.33
CA PHE A 1124 -23.07 10.20 -17.15
C PHE A 1124 -21.81 11.05 -16.93
N VAL A 1125 -21.96 12.37 -17.07
CA VAL A 1125 -20.98 13.39 -16.65
C VAL A 1125 -21.69 14.32 -15.66
N SER A 1126 -21.02 14.79 -14.61
CA SER A 1126 -21.54 15.85 -13.75
C SER A 1126 -20.72 17.14 -13.85
N VAL A 1127 -21.41 18.28 -13.72
CA VAL A 1127 -20.82 19.63 -13.64
C VAL A 1127 -21.67 20.44 -12.67
N LEU A 1128 -21.38 20.34 -11.37
CA LEU A 1128 -22.14 20.92 -10.27
C LEU A 1128 -21.75 22.39 -9.96
N SER A 1129 -21.32 23.13 -10.98
CA SER A 1129 -21.11 24.58 -10.91
C SER A 1129 -22.35 25.30 -11.41
N SER A 1130 -22.82 26.31 -10.69
CA SER A 1130 -23.95 27.15 -11.13
C SER A 1130 -23.62 28.01 -12.37
N THR A 1131 -22.33 28.27 -12.60
CA THR A 1131 -21.83 29.02 -13.77
C THR A 1131 -21.09 28.07 -14.71
N PRO A 1132 -21.51 27.94 -15.99
CA PRO A 1132 -20.80 27.16 -17.00
C PRO A 1132 -19.41 27.74 -17.25
N PHE A 1133 -18.37 26.91 -17.15
CA PHE A 1133 -17.02 27.31 -17.56
C PHE A 1133 -16.91 27.38 -19.10
N THR A 1134 -15.90 28.08 -19.61
CA THR A 1134 -15.65 28.18 -21.06
C THR A 1134 -15.44 26.80 -21.69
N LEU A 1135 -16.25 26.42 -22.67
CA LEU A 1135 -16.14 25.14 -23.39
C LEU A 1135 -15.89 25.40 -24.89
N LEU A 1136 -14.97 24.67 -25.52
CA LEU A 1136 -14.75 24.72 -26.97
C LEU A 1136 -15.66 23.72 -27.70
N TYR A 1137 -15.90 24.00 -28.99
CA TYR A 1137 -16.69 23.11 -29.84
C TYR A 1137 -16.08 21.70 -29.87
N GLY A 1138 -16.91 20.67 -29.64
CA GLY A 1138 -16.50 19.27 -29.70
C GLY A 1138 -15.83 18.72 -28.43
N ALA A 1139 -15.69 19.51 -27.37
CA ALA A 1139 -15.04 19.12 -26.11
C ALA A 1139 -15.61 17.84 -25.47
N LEU A 1140 -16.92 17.61 -25.54
CA LEU A 1140 -17.61 16.51 -24.86
C LEU A 1140 -18.13 15.43 -25.84
N THR A 1141 -17.25 14.89 -26.68
CA THR A 1141 -17.59 13.89 -27.73
C THR A 1141 -17.24 12.47 -27.27
N ASN A 1142 -17.95 11.96 -26.26
CA ASN A 1142 -17.60 10.72 -25.55
C ASN A 1142 -17.98 9.40 -26.26
N GLY A 1143 -18.63 9.43 -27.43
CA GLY A 1143 -18.99 8.24 -28.20
C GLY A 1143 -20.31 7.54 -27.79
N ASN A 1144 -20.89 7.89 -26.64
CA ASN A 1144 -22.14 7.32 -26.10
C ASN A 1144 -23.28 8.36 -26.00
N ASN A 1145 -22.97 9.66 -25.97
CA ASN A 1145 -23.92 10.76 -25.78
C ASN A 1145 -24.66 10.73 -24.43
N CYS A 1146 -24.03 10.20 -23.39
CA CYS A 1146 -24.59 10.14 -22.05
C CYS A 1146 -25.04 11.52 -21.49
N PRO A 1147 -26.00 11.54 -20.53
CA PRO A 1147 -26.47 12.76 -19.89
C PRO A 1147 -25.36 13.52 -19.16
N ILE A 1148 -25.50 14.84 -19.14
CA ILE A 1148 -24.66 15.79 -18.40
C ILE A 1148 -25.54 16.40 -17.32
N TYR A 1149 -25.24 16.09 -16.06
CA TYR A 1149 -25.99 16.59 -14.91
C TYR A 1149 -25.40 17.87 -14.37
N VAL A 1150 -26.23 18.90 -14.20
CA VAL A 1150 -25.87 20.23 -13.68
C VAL A 1150 -26.83 20.63 -12.54
N PRO A 1151 -26.54 21.66 -11.72
CA PRO A 1151 -27.47 22.12 -10.69
C PRO A 1151 -28.85 22.46 -11.28
N ASP A 1152 -29.91 22.12 -10.56
CA ASP A 1152 -31.29 22.24 -11.03
C ASP A 1152 -31.65 23.66 -11.49
N ASP A 1153 -31.16 24.67 -10.77
CA ASP A 1153 -31.35 26.10 -11.05
C ASP A 1153 -30.46 26.62 -12.20
N ALA A 1154 -29.46 25.86 -12.63
CA ALA A 1154 -28.51 26.24 -13.67
C ALA A 1154 -28.79 25.59 -15.04
N VAL A 1155 -29.78 24.69 -15.15
CA VAL A 1155 -30.07 23.93 -16.38
C VAL A 1155 -30.24 24.85 -17.60
N ASP A 1156 -31.05 25.91 -17.48
CA ASP A 1156 -31.30 26.84 -18.59
C ASP A 1156 -30.07 27.69 -18.92
N THR A 1157 -29.27 28.04 -17.91
CA THR A 1157 -27.98 28.72 -18.07
C THR A 1157 -27.02 27.87 -18.91
N TYR A 1158 -26.87 26.57 -18.60
CA TYR A 1158 -26.03 25.67 -19.40
C TYR A 1158 -26.57 25.45 -20.81
N LYS A 1159 -27.89 25.30 -20.98
CA LYS A 1159 -28.50 25.08 -22.31
C LYS A 1159 -28.35 26.28 -23.26
N THR A 1160 -28.18 27.49 -22.72
CA THR A 1160 -28.05 28.72 -23.52
C THR A 1160 -26.60 29.23 -23.60
N ALA A 1161 -25.71 28.77 -22.72
CA ALA A 1161 -24.31 29.17 -22.73
C ALA A 1161 -23.59 28.78 -24.02
N THR A 1162 -22.64 29.62 -24.43
CA THR A 1162 -21.84 29.44 -25.66
C THR A 1162 -21.17 28.06 -25.65
N ASN A 1163 -21.29 27.33 -26.77
CA ASN A 1163 -20.82 25.95 -27.00
C ASN A 1163 -21.44 24.87 -26.11
N TRP A 1164 -21.86 25.15 -24.88
CA TRP A 1164 -22.68 24.24 -24.07
C TRP A 1164 -24.05 23.95 -24.70
N SER A 1165 -24.61 24.94 -25.41
CA SER A 1165 -25.87 24.79 -26.17
C SER A 1165 -25.83 23.69 -27.24
N ALA A 1166 -24.66 23.30 -27.74
CA ALA A 1166 -24.49 22.15 -28.63
C ALA A 1166 -24.83 20.80 -27.95
N TYR A 1167 -24.81 20.78 -26.61
CA TYR A 1167 -25.12 19.63 -25.77
C TYR A 1167 -26.46 19.77 -25.03
N ALA A 1168 -27.31 20.73 -25.42
CA ALA A 1168 -28.57 21.03 -24.72
C ALA A 1168 -29.52 19.83 -24.56
N SER A 1169 -29.51 18.88 -25.50
CA SER A 1169 -30.31 17.64 -25.42
C SER A 1169 -29.80 16.66 -24.37
N ARG A 1170 -28.54 16.79 -23.94
CA ARG A 1170 -27.87 15.96 -22.94
C ARG A 1170 -27.89 16.59 -21.54
N ILE A 1171 -28.09 17.91 -21.43
CA ILE A 1171 -28.07 18.65 -20.17
C ILE A 1171 -29.36 18.40 -19.37
N LYS A 1172 -29.20 17.87 -18.16
CA LYS A 1172 -30.29 17.47 -17.24
C LYS A 1172 -30.07 18.05 -15.83
N PRO A 1173 -31.13 18.37 -15.07
CA PRO A 1173 -31.01 18.72 -13.66
C PRO A 1173 -30.44 17.54 -12.87
N ILE A 1174 -29.60 17.80 -11.87
CA ILE A 1174 -29.00 16.75 -11.03
C ILE A 1174 -30.07 15.94 -10.28
N SER A 1175 -31.24 16.54 -9.98
CA SER A 1175 -32.38 15.81 -9.41
C SER A 1175 -32.98 14.74 -10.33
N GLU A 1176 -32.75 14.78 -11.65
CA GLU A 1176 -33.13 13.72 -12.60
C GLU A 1176 -32.13 12.53 -12.62
N LYS A 1177 -31.01 12.63 -11.89
CA LYS A 1177 -30.03 11.54 -11.80
C LYS A 1177 -30.56 10.42 -10.91
N THR A 1178 -31.10 9.38 -11.52
CA THR A 1178 -31.50 8.15 -10.82
C THR A 1178 -30.24 7.38 -10.40
N GLU A 1179 -30.19 6.94 -9.13
CA GLU A 1179 -29.15 6.00 -8.67
C GLU A 1179 -29.20 4.72 -9.52
N SER A 1180 -28.15 4.46 -10.29
CA SER A 1180 -28.00 3.27 -11.14
C SER A 1180 -26.80 2.46 -10.72
#